data_AF-A0A0U0ZU77-F1
#
_entry.id   AF-A0A0U0ZU77-F1
#
_cell.length_a   1.000
_cell.length_b   1.000
_cell.length_c   1.000
_cell.angle_alpha   90.00
_cell.angle_beta   90.00
_cell.angle_gamma   90.00
#
_symmetry.space_group_name_H-M   'P 1'
#
loop_
_entity.id
_entity.type
_entity.pdbx_description
1 polymer ?
#
loop_
_entity_poly.entity_id
_entity_poly.type
_entity_poly.pdbx_seq_one_letter_code
_entity_poly.pdbx_strand_id
1 'polypeptide(L)'
;MRTDAHAAGPVTIATVEGDVLHPSNQGRLCTKGATHAQLMAVDGRMTTAHLRSVRGQEPTPAPLAAATAEAGRRLREILDTHGPDAIALYVSGQMTLEAQYLANKLAKGYIRTTHIESNSRLCMASAGTGYAQSLGADGPPGSYSDIEHSDLFFVIGANMADCHPILFLRMADRLGSGARLIVVDPRRTATADRADLFLQITPGTDLALLNGLLHLLVENGAIDAEFIAQHTEGWDGMPEFLAGYAPTVVAAITGLAEEDIRTAARWIGEARDWMTLWTMGLNQSTHGTWNTNAICNLHLATGAICRPGSGPFSLTGQPNAMGGREMGYMGPGLPGQRSVKSPADRDFVEKRWQLPPGSIRAEFGTGTIDMFAQMAAGDIKACWIICTNPVASVANRKNVVDGLRRAELVIAQDAFLATATNEYADILLPAALWAESDGVSINSERTATLTNRAVEAPGDARPDWQLICDIATAMGFGDAFDYSSSEEIFEEIRAFWNPRTGYDMRGMSYARLRQGPVQWPCPPESEVDRNPIRYLNDGISQHPHVDENGGVPRLAFPTPSRRAVFHARAHRDPAELPGEGYPVVLNTGRLQHHWHTLTKTGRIKTLDRLHPSPFVEIHPHDATTLGISDGDIVEIASRRGTAELPALVSDRVKRGSCFAPFHWNDTHGPGLTINAVTNDAVDPDSLQPEFKVSAVALRPTGRTVADSMPEKQKEALGDIAILWTSQTGNAETAAVSVHRLLHTAGISATITAMDECDPADLVDVNTAVMIASSFGEGGPPDNGARFWAALAGDTKPLNHMRYAVLGFGDRAYADFCGHAKALDARLRELGASPVLGRVDGEATDRTLVASWTADLLDAIGDGASAIVETARRLRSEGLPVAAPERFTRDAPILAALSHNEILSASNSGKEVRRIEFDLTGHDVSYSAGDALGIYPTNREEDVQRWLATTGFDAQLPVTIDGGEVPLATALANHYDICRVTEDLLHFIAERRRDKHSVKLLQGRDTQAREVWLRGRNALDVIREFPIRAAIEEWQQVLIRLTPRQYSISSSPLVSPQAISLTVSIVRYQGPDGSPRGGVGSTFLADRAQHLPVPIFLQRSPHFRPPSTSDTPMIMIGPGTGIAPFRGFLQERRALGHTGANWLFFGDQHRTEHFYYRDELDGFLRDGSLRRLDLAFSRDQAKRIYVQHRMMEQGAQLWRWLNEGAHLYVCGDASRMAKDVDSALLTIAQKHGKLSGEQALEFRKELVAEKRYVRDVY
;
A
#
# COMPACT_ATOMS: atom_id res chain seq x y z
N MET A 1 22.71 1.30 3.48
CA MET A 1 22.63 2.70 3.01
C MET A 1 23.94 3.04 2.33
N ARG A 2 23.91 3.68 1.16
CA ARG A 2 25.12 4.20 0.50
C ARG A 2 25.14 5.73 0.61
N THR A 3 26.30 6.29 0.93
CA THR A 3 26.55 7.73 1.07
C THR A 3 27.27 8.26 -0.17
N ASP A 4 26.95 9.47 -0.60
CA ASP A 4 27.71 10.17 -1.65
C ASP A 4 28.75 11.10 -1.01
N ALA A 5 30.02 10.91 -1.35
CA ALA A 5 31.15 11.68 -0.82
C ALA A 5 31.61 12.80 -1.76
N HIS A 6 30.96 12.99 -2.93
CA HIS A 6 31.47 13.84 -4.01
C HIS A 6 30.71 15.17 -4.16
N ALA A 7 30.71 16.00 -3.12
CA ALA A 7 30.57 17.46 -3.20
C ALA A 7 30.91 18.05 -1.83
N ALA A 8 31.35 19.31 -1.75
CA ALA A 8 31.68 20.01 -0.50
C ALA A 8 30.45 20.31 0.41
N GLY A 9 29.43 19.46 0.41
CA GLY A 9 28.21 19.53 1.21
C GLY A 9 28.07 18.38 2.21
N PRO A 10 27.04 18.41 3.08
CA PRO A 10 26.81 17.36 4.07
C PRO A 10 26.50 16.02 3.41
N VAL A 11 27.02 14.93 3.98
CA VAL A 11 26.77 13.55 3.54
C VAL A 11 25.27 13.24 3.67
N THR A 12 24.64 12.80 2.58
CA THR A 12 23.22 12.43 2.56
C THR A 12 23.02 10.95 2.19
N ILE A 13 21.88 10.38 2.59
CA ILE A 13 21.51 9.01 2.25
C ILE A 13 20.92 9.00 0.84
N ALA A 14 21.67 8.47 -0.12
CA ALA A 14 21.26 8.44 -1.53
C ALA A 14 20.20 7.37 -1.81
N THR A 15 20.39 6.17 -1.28
CA THR A 15 19.50 5.01 -1.54
C THR A 15 19.30 4.14 -0.31
N VAL A 16 18.12 3.50 -0.26
CA VAL A 16 17.73 2.52 0.76
C VAL A 16 17.23 1.27 0.04
N GLU A 17 17.82 0.13 0.37
CA GLU A 17 17.47 -1.19 -0.15
C GLU A 17 17.41 -2.18 1.01
N GLY A 18 16.62 -3.25 0.86
CA GLY A 18 16.57 -4.29 1.87
C GLY A 18 17.83 -5.14 1.83
N ASP A 19 18.36 -5.48 3.00
CA ASP A 19 19.48 -6.41 3.10
C ASP A 19 19.01 -7.83 2.73
N VAL A 20 19.56 -8.37 1.64
CA VAL A 20 19.25 -9.71 1.12
C VAL A 20 19.73 -10.83 2.04
N LEU A 21 20.76 -10.57 2.84
CA LEU A 21 21.33 -11.53 3.79
C LEU A 21 20.61 -11.49 5.15
N HIS A 22 19.82 -10.45 5.41
CA HIS A 22 19.12 -10.34 6.68
C HIS A 22 17.92 -11.32 6.74
N PRO A 23 17.88 -12.24 7.72
CA PRO A 23 16.99 -13.39 7.72
C PRO A 23 15.51 -13.04 7.92
N SER A 24 15.23 -11.88 8.53
CA SER A 24 13.86 -11.46 8.80
C SER A 24 13.12 -11.00 7.55
N ASN A 25 13.80 -10.34 6.60
CA ASN A 25 13.18 -9.68 5.46
C ASN A 25 13.69 -10.16 4.09
N GLN A 26 14.85 -10.82 4.02
CA GLN A 26 15.38 -11.43 2.78
C GLN A 26 15.38 -10.44 1.60
N GLY A 27 15.86 -9.21 1.84
CA GLY A 27 15.91 -8.15 0.83
C GLY A 27 14.62 -7.36 0.62
N ARG A 28 13.49 -7.78 1.20
CA ARG A 28 12.20 -7.09 1.02
C ARG A 28 12.09 -5.89 1.96
N LEU A 29 11.48 -4.80 1.48
CA LEU A 29 11.05 -3.64 2.27
C LEU A 29 9.60 -3.30 1.93
N CYS A 30 8.82 -2.87 2.92
CA CYS A 30 7.51 -2.27 2.67
C CYS A 30 7.68 -0.80 2.26
N THR A 31 6.59 -0.15 1.81
CA THR A 31 6.63 1.26 1.36
C THR A 31 7.26 2.19 2.39
N LYS A 32 6.91 2.07 3.68
CA LYS A 32 7.52 2.84 4.77
C LYS A 32 9.05 2.66 4.87
N GLY A 33 9.53 1.44 4.66
CA GLY A 33 10.97 1.13 4.69
C GLY A 33 11.70 1.64 3.45
N ALA A 34 11.08 1.50 2.28
CA ALA A 34 11.64 1.97 1.01
C ALA A 34 11.76 3.50 0.94
N THR A 35 10.87 4.24 1.61
CA THR A 35 10.91 5.72 1.66
C THR A 35 11.81 6.27 2.76
N HIS A 36 12.70 5.47 3.38
CA HIS A 36 13.48 5.95 4.51
C HIS A 36 14.48 7.06 4.14
N ALA A 37 15.05 7.05 2.92
CA ALA A 37 15.90 8.17 2.46
C ALA A 37 15.13 9.50 2.49
N GLN A 38 13.84 9.48 2.11
CA GLN A 38 12.96 10.67 2.17
C GLN A 38 12.72 11.09 3.61
N LEU A 39 12.53 10.14 4.54
CA LEU A 39 12.38 10.44 5.98
C LEU A 39 13.58 11.21 6.54
N MET A 40 14.80 10.81 6.17
CA MET A 40 16.01 11.44 6.68
C MET A 40 16.23 12.86 6.13
N ALA A 41 15.53 13.21 5.04
CA ALA A 41 15.59 14.52 4.41
C ALA A 41 14.43 15.47 4.78
N VAL A 42 13.51 15.06 5.68
CA VAL A 42 12.36 15.90 6.04
C VAL A 42 12.73 17.05 6.98
N ASP A 43 12.02 18.17 6.83
CA ASP A 43 12.16 19.34 7.70
C ASP A 43 11.59 19.13 9.11
N GLY A 44 11.92 20.05 10.03
CA GLY A 44 11.35 20.12 11.39
C GLY A 44 12.13 19.32 12.45
N ARG A 45 13.31 18.81 12.10
CA ARG A 45 14.26 18.21 13.05
C ARG A 45 14.67 19.22 14.12
N MET A 46 14.82 18.74 15.34
CA MET A 46 15.38 19.54 16.43
C MET A 46 16.91 19.54 16.30
N THR A 47 17.49 20.68 15.92
CA THR A 47 18.94 20.82 15.66
C THR A 47 19.71 21.43 16.82
N THR A 48 19.03 21.97 17.83
CA THR A 48 19.64 22.49 19.06
C THR A 48 18.67 22.33 20.21
N ALA A 49 19.16 22.41 21.45
CA ALA A 49 18.31 22.32 22.63
C ALA A 49 17.46 23.57 22.79
N HIS A 50 16.32 23.44 23.45
CA HIS A 50 15.47 24.58 23.75
C HIS A 50 15.04 24.57 25.22
N LEU A 51 14.93 25.75 25.80
CA LEU A 51 14.48 25.97 27.17
C LEU A 51 13.22 26.82 27.17
N ARG A 52 12.30 26.49 28.08
CA ARG A 52 11.09 27.28 28.31
C ARG A 52 11.13 27.81 29.75
N SER A 53 11.38 29.11 29.88
CA SER A 53 11.46 29.77 31.19
C SER A 53 10.08 29.87 31.87
N VAL A 54 9.02 30.02 31.09
CA VAL A 54 7.63 30.07 31.55
C VAL A 54 6.76 29.18 30.66
N ARG A 55 6.01 28.25 31.27
CA ARG A 55 5.08 27.37 30.55
C ARG A 55 4.07 28.14 29.71
N GLY A 56 3.79 27.61 28.52
CA GLY A 56 2.90 28.25 27.54
C GLY A 56 3.57 29.32 26.67
N GLN A 57 4.82 29.72 26.93
CA GLN A 57 5.61 30.54 25.99
C GLN A 57 6.34 29.66 24.98
N GLU A 58 6.70 30.22 23.83
CA GLU A 58 7.56 29.55 22.85
C GLU A 58 8.92 29.18 23.47
N PRO A 59 9.42 27.96 23.26
CA PRO A 59 10.71 27.55 23.79
C PRO A 59 11.83 28.27 23.03
N THR A 60 12.84 28.76 23.76
CA THR A 60 13.97 29.51 23.18
C THR A 60 15.18 28.60 22.98
N PRO A 61 15.91 28.69 21.84
CA PRO A 61 17.14 27.94 21.62
C PRO A 61 18.18 28.18 22.73
N ALA A 62 18.89 27.13 23.13
CA ALA A 62 19.95 27.16 24.12
C ALA A 62 21.07 26.18 23.76
N PRO A 63 22.33 26.46 24.13
CA PRO A 63 23.42 25.50 23.96
C PRO A 63 23.11 24.17 24.64
N LEU A 64 23.35 23.05 23.95
CA LEU A 64 23.04 21.72 24.48
C LEU A 64 23.63 21.48 25.87
N ALA A 65 24.90 21.83 26.07
CA ALA A 65 25.58 21.67 27.37
C ALA A 65 24.90 22.46 28.50
N ALA A 66 24.34 23.63 28.21
CA ALA A 66 23.60 24.42 29.19
C ALA A 66 22.24 23.76 29.50
N ALA A 67 21.56 23.21 28.49
CA ALA A 67 20.28 22.54 28.66
C ALA A 67 20.40 21.21 29.44
N THR A 68 21.43 20.38 29.16
CA THR A 68 21.68 19.14 29.90
C THR A 68 22.14 19.41 31.34
N ALA A 69 22.98 20.43 31.55
CA ALA A 69 23.33 20.89 32.90
C ALA A 69 22.12 21.37 33.69
N GLU A 70 21.23 22.14 33.07
CA GLU A 70 20.00 22.62 33.71
C GLU A 70 19.01 21.48 34.01
N ALA A 71 18.86 20.52 33.10
CA ALA A 71 18.08 19.31 33.33
C ALA A 71 18.61 18.52 34.52
N GLY A 72 19.92 18.24 34.57
CA GLY A 72 20.54 17.53 35.68
C GLY A 72 20.43 18.28 37.00
N ARG A 73 20.65 19.60 37.01
CA ARG A 73 20.49 20.45 38.20
C ARG A 73 19.06 20.37 38.76
N ARG A 74 18.04 20.59 37.92
CA ARG A 74 16.63 20.58 38.36
C ARG A 74 16.16 19.19 38.78
N LEU A 75 16.57 18.14 38.07
CA LEU A 75 16.30 16.76 38.50
C LEU A 75 16.95 16.46 39.85
N ARG A 76 18.20 16.90 40.05
CA ARG A 76 18.90 16.71 41.33
C ARG A 76 18.21 17.46 42.47
N GLU A 77 17.77 18.69 42.24
CA GLU A 77 17.02 19.48 43.23
C GLU A 77 15.70 18.80 43.64
N ILE A 78 14.96 18.27 42.67
CA ILE A 78 13.72 17.52 42.93
C ILE A 78 14.03 16.23 43.71
N LEU A 79 15.08 15.50 43.32
CA LEU A 79 15.51 14.29 44.01
C LEU A 79 15.86 14.56 45.48
N ASP A 80 16.64 15.61 45.74
CA ASP A 80 17.08 15.97 47.10
C ASP A 80 15.93 16.50 47.97
N THR A 81 14.95 17.19 47.36
CA THR A 81 13.84 17.83 48.09
C THR A 81 12.66 16.88 48.33
N HIS A 82 12.28 16.11 47.32
CA HIS A 82 11.05 15.31 47.31
C HIS A 82 11.30 13.80 47.32
N GLY A 83 12.55 13.37 47.18
CA GLY A 83 12.92 11.96 47.14
C GLY A 83 12.80 11.33 45.75
N PRO A 84 13.15 10.05 45.62
CA PRO A 84 13.35 9.38 44.33
C PRO A 84 12.05 9.21 43.53
N ASP A 85 10.94 8.89 44.19
CA ASP A 85 9.66 8.65 43.53
C ASP A 85 8.99 9.94 43.02
N ALA A 86 9.56 11.12 43.31
CA ALA A 86 9.15 12.37 42.68
C ALA A 86 9.61 12.50 41.21
N ILE A 87 10.45 11.58 40.73
CA ILE A 87 11.01 11.60 39.37
C ILE A 87 10.55 10.37 38.60
N ALA A 88 10.00 10.58 37.41
CA ALA A 88 9.61 9.52 36.48
C ALA A 88 10.39 9.60 35.17
N LEU A 89 10.74 8.44 34.62
CA LEU A 89 11.26 8.29 33.26
C LEU A 89 10.21 7.55 32.42
N TYR A 90 9.81 8.17 31.30
CA TYR A 90 8.92 7.54 30.31
C TYR A 90 9.64 7.34 28.98
N VAL A 91 10.01 6.09 28.71
CA VAL A 91 10.93 5.73 27.62
C VAL A 91 10.25 4.93 26.51
N SER A 92 11.03 4.41 25.56
CA SER A 92 10.48 3.85 24.33
C SER A 92 11.18 2.59 23.85
N GLY A 93 10.40 1.61 23.38
CA GLY A 93 10.92 0.47 22.61
C GLY A 93 11.39 0.83 21.18
N GLN A 94 11.52 2.13 20.86
CA GLN A 94 12.15 2.62 19.63
C GLN A 94 13.60 3.09 19.85
N MET A 95 14.04 3.22 21.11
CA MET A 95 15.43 3.54 21.46
C MET A 95 16.36 2.36 21.13
N THR A 96 17.66 2.65 21.02
CA THR A 96 18.68 1.60 20.92
C THR A 96 18.76 0.79 22.22
N LEU A 97 19.30 -0.43 22.15
CA LEU A 97 19.44 -1.31 23.32
C LEU A 97 20.27 -0.64 24.44
N GLU A 98 21.32 0.09 24.04
CA GLU A 98 22.24 0.80 24.92
C GLU A 98 21.54 1.92 25.69
N ALA A 99 20.73 2.72 25.00
CA ALA A 99 19.97 3.79 25.64
C ALA A 99 18.89 3.24 26.59
N GLN A 100 18.23 2.14 26.23
CA GLN A 100 17.26 1.46 27.10
C GLN A 100 17.92 0.93 28.37
N TYR A 101 19.11 0.34 28.24
CA TYR A 101 19.91 -0.13 29.37
C TYR A 101 20.31 1.02 30.31
N LEU A 102 20.87 2.11 29.76
CA LEU A 102 21.31 3.25 30.58
C LEU A 102 20.15 3.95 31.28
N ALA A 103 19.00 4.11 30.62
CA ALA A 103 17.81 4.67 31.27
C ALA A 103 17.38 3.83 32.48
N ASN A 104 17.40 2.49 32.36
CA ASN A 104 17.08 1.59 33.45
C ASN A 104 18.14 1.62 34.57
N LYS A 105 19.42 1.65 34.21
CA LYS A 105 20.55 1.80 35.14
C LYS A 105 20.41 3.08 35.96
N LEU A 106 20.16 4.21 35.30
CA LEU A 106 19.95 5.51 35.96
C LEU A 106 18.73 5.48 36.89
N ALA A 107 17.57 5.06 36.39
CA ALA A 107 16.32 5.09 37.14
C ALA A 107 16.38 4.22 38.40
N LYS A 108 16.76 2.93 38.28
CA LYS A 108 16.68 1.97 39.38
C LYS A 108 17.94 1.93 40.25
N GLY A 109 19.11 2.15 39.66
CA GLY A 109 20.38 2.07 40.35
C GLY A 109 20.78 3.34 41.08
N TYR A 110 20.58 4.51 40.44
CA TYR A 110 21.17 5.78 40.88
C TYR A 110 20.12 6.76 41.41
N ILE A 111 19.07 7.03 40.63
CA ILE A 111 17.91 7.81 41.11
C ILE A 111 17.14 6.98 42.15
N ARG A 112 17.06 5.66 41.96
CA ARG A 112 16.32 4.69 42.80
C ARG A 112 14.80 4.94 42.81
N THR A 113 14.30 5.55 41.74
CA THR A 113 12.86 5.72 41.52
C THR A 113 12.23 4.40 41.12
N THR A 114 10.99 4.18 41.57
CA THR A 114 10.15 3.08 41.08
C THR A 114 9.45 3.41 39.76
N HIS A 115 9.49 4.68 39.32
CA HIS A 115 8.80 5.19 38.15
C HIS A 115 9.70 5.22 36.91
N ILE A 116 10.01 4.04 36.37
CA ILE A 116 10.43 3.91 34.97
C ILE A 116 9.42 3.07 34.22
N GLU A 117 8.84 3.66 33.18
CA GLU A 117 7.87 3.01 32.32
C GLU A 117 8.17 3.30 30.85
N SER A 118 7.59 2.46 29.98
CA SER A 118 7.84 2.54 28.54
C SER A 118 6.55 2.46 27.75
N ASN A 119 6.50 3.06 26.56
CA ASN A 119 5.41 2.80 25.62
C ASN A 119 5.27 1.31 25.25
N SER A 120 6.29 0.48 25.51
CA SER A 120 6.19 -0.97 25.38
C SER A 120 5.20 -1.61 26.38
N ARG A 121 4.90 -0.94 27.51
CA ARG A 121 3.78 -1.26 28.41
C ARG A 121 2.45 -1.25 27.68
N LEU A 122 2.28 -0.28 26.77
CA LEU A 122 1.07 -0.11 25.97
C LEU A 122 0.92 -1.20 24.90
N CYS A 123 1.91 -2.09 24.73
CA CYS A 123 2.06 -2.93 23.55
C CYS A 123 2.31 -4.41 23.86
N MET A 124 3.44 -4.73 24.51
CA MET A 124 3.97 -6.11 24.57
C MET A 124 4.06 -6.68 25.98
N ALA A 125 3.66 -5.93 27.01
CA ALA A 125 3.79 -6.38 28.39
C ALA A 125 2.95 -7.64 28.64
N SER A 126 1.73 -7.72 28.10
CA SER A 126 0.86 -8.89 28.27
C SER A 126 1.46 -10.18 27.70
N ALA A 127 1.99 -10.10 26.48
CA ALA A 127 2.66 -11.23 25.83
C ALA A 127 3.90 -11.67 26.59
N GLY A 128 4.74 -10.72 27.03
CA GLY A 128 5.95 -11.05 27.80
C GLY A 128 5.65 -11.71 29.13
N THR A 129 4.68 -11.18 29.88
CA THR A 129 4.22 -11.79 31.14
C THR A 129 3.61 -13.18 30.90
N GLY A 130 2.79 -13.35 29.86
CA GLY A 130 2.15 -14.62 29.54
C GLY A 130 3.16 -15.70 29.16
N TYR A 131 4.17 -15.38 28.33
CA TYR A 131 5.27 -16.29 28.04
C TYR A 131 6.06 -16.65 29.30
N ALA A 132 6.37 -15.68 30.15
CA ALA A 132 7.08 -15.95 31.41
C ALA A 132 6.27 -16.87 32.34
N GLN A 133 4.95 -16.72 32.40
CA GLN A 133 4.07 -17.58 33.20
C GLN A 133 3.92 -19.00 32.64
N SER A 134 3.80 -19.15 31.32
CA SER A 134 3.58 -20.46 30.68
C SER A 134 4.87 -21.22 30.36
N LEU A 135 5.92 -20.51 29.94
CA LEU A 135 7.17 -21.10 29.44
C LEU A 135 8.37 -20.79 30.34
N GLY A 136 8.22 -19.95 31.37
CA GLY A 136 9.28 -19.61 32.32
C GLY A 136 10.20 -18.44 31.90
N ALA A 137 10.09 -17.96 30.67
CA ALA A 137 10.87 -16.84 30.17
C ALA A 137 10.12 -16.05 29.10
N ASP A 138 10.45 -14.77 28.96
CA ASP A 138 9.96 -13.93 27.88
C ASP A 138 10.55 -14.38 26.52
N GLY A 139 9.85 -14.05 25.44
CA GLY A 139 10.23 -14.24 24.04
C GLY A 139 9.56 -15.46 23.41
N PRO A 140 9.31 -15.46 22.08
CA PRO A 140 8.77 -16.62 21.39
C PRO A 140 9.68 -17.86 21.52
N PRO A 141 9.11 -19.08 21.56
CA PRO A 141 9.86 -20.33 21.46
C PRO A 141 10.47 -20.56 20.08
N GLY A 142 9.87 -20.00 19.02
CA GLY A 142 10.29 -20.14 17.63
C GLY A 142 10.96 -18.90 17.05
N SER A 143 10.96 -18.81 15.71
CA SER A 143 11.50 -17.69 14.93
C SER A 143 10.68 -17.42 13.66
N TYR A 144 11.03 -16.40 12.87
CA TYR A 144 10.30 -16.16 11.61
C TYR A 144 10.51 -17.27 10.57
N SER A 145 11.55 -18.10 10.70
CA SER A 145 11.76 -19.26 9.81
C SER A 145 10.66 -20.31 9.91
N ASP A 146 9.88 -20.30 11.00
CA ASP A 146 8.77 -21.22 11.16
C ASP A 146 7.64 -20.93 10.15
N ILE A 147 7.55 -19.71 9.64
CA ILE A 147 6.55 -19.34 8.63
C ILE A 147 6.70 -20.21 7.38
N GLU A 148 7.92 -20.53 6.96
CA GLU A 148 8.16 -21.36 5.77
C GLU A 148 7.79 -22.83 5.96
N HIS A 149 7.59 -23.28 7.21
CA HIS A 149 7.36 -24.69 7.55
C HIS A 149 5.97 -24.98 8.09
N SER A 150 5.15 -23.95 8.35
CA SER A 150 3.82 -24.15 8.92
C SER A 150 2.79 -24.63 7.89
N ASP A 151 1.93 -25.57 8.26
CA ASP A 151 0.79 -26.05 7.46
C ASP A 151 -0.48 -25.24 7.72
N LEU A 152 -0.56 -24.58 8.88
CA LEU A 152 -1.70 -23.76 9.27
C LEU A 152 -1.25 -22.54 10.08
N PHE A 153 -1.79 -21.39 9.71
CA PHE A 153 -1.67 -20.15 10.47
C PHE A 153 -2.98 -19.85 11.19
N PHE A 154 -2.91 -19.73 12.52
CA PHE A 154 -3.97 -19.19 13.36
C PHE A 154 -3.63 -17.74 13.71
N VAL A 155 -4.11 -16.80 12.90
CA VAL A 155 -3.87 -15.37 13.09
C VAL A 155 -5.02 -14.78 13.91
N ILE A 156 -4.73 -14.30 15.11
CA ILE A 156 -5.76 -13.82 16.05
C ILE A 156 -5.40 -12.44 16.61
N GLY A 157 -6.33 -11.49 16.52
CA GLY A 157 -6.13 -10.10 16.98
C GLY A 157 -4.94 -9.41 16.30
N ALA A 158 -4.72 -9.69 15.01
CA ALA A 158 -3.59 -9.19 14.25
C ALA A 158 -3.95 -8.84 12.79
N ASN A 159 -3.69 -7.58 12.41
CA ASN A 159 -3.73 -7.13 11.03
C ASN A 159 -2.31 -7.08 10.45
N MET A 160 -1.78 -8.23 10.05
CA MET A 160 -0.41 -8.38 9.56
C MET A 160 -0.16 -7.63 8.26
N ALA A 161 -1.13 -7.59 7.34
CA ALA A 161 -1.00 -6.90 6.05
C ALA A 161 -0.61 -5.42 6.20
N ASP A 162 -1.18 -4.75 7.22
CA ASP A 162 -0.92 -3.33 7.48
C ASP A 162 0.22 -3.12 8.48
N CYS A 163 0.29 -3.95 9.53
CA CYS A 163 1.19 -3.74 10.67
C CYS A 163 2.54 -4.44 10.51
N HIS A 164 2.59 -5.59 9.84
CA HIS A 164 3.79 -6.40 9.64
C HIS A 164 3.92 -6.88 8.17
N PRO A 165 3.95 -5.98 7.17
CA PRO A 165 3.74 -6.36 5.76
C PRO A 165 4.75 -7.39 5.25
N ILE A 166 6.00 -7.34 5.71
CA ILE A 166 7.03 -8.30 5.30
C ILE A 166 6.73 -9.71 5.80
N LEU A 167 6.26 -9.85 7.05
CA LEU A 167 5.88 -11.15 7.60
C LEU A 167 4.59 -11.65 6.96
N PHE A 168 3.66 -10.75 6.65
CA PHE A 168 2.47 -11.09 5.87
C PHE A 168 2.83 -11.64 4.48
N LEU A 169 3.79 -11.03 3.78
CA LEU A 169 4.25 -11.53 2.48
C LEU A 169 4.89 -12.93 2.59
N ARG A 170 5.69 -13.18 3.64
CA ARG A 170 6.26 -14.52 3.88
C ARG A 170 5.16 -15.55 4.15
N MET A 171 4.16 -15.19 4.95
CA MET A 171 2.99 -16.02 5.19
C MET A 171 2.23 -16.27 3.89
N ALA A 172 2.00 -15.24 3.07
CA ALA A 172 1.31 -15.35 1.79
C ALA A 172 2.05 -16.29 0.81
N ASP A 173 3.38 -16.24 0.75
CA ASP A 173 4.19 -17.18 -0.03
C ASP A 173 3.95 -18.64 0.44
N ARG A 174 3.85 -18.85 1.76
CA ARG A 174 3.55 -20.16 2.33
C ARG A 174 2.10 -20.61 2.04
N LEU A 175 1.12 -19.71 2.09
CA LEU A 175 -0.27 -19.99 1.68
C LEU A 175 -0.36 -20.41 0.21
N GLY A 176 0.38 -19.73 -0.68
CA GLY A 176 0.51 -20.12 -2.08
C GLY A 176 1.14 -21.50 -2.29
N SER A 177 1.79 -22.04 -1.26
CA SER A 177 2.40 -23.37 -1.21
C SER A 177 1.55 -24.40 -0.44
N GLY A 178 0.29 -24.09 -0.14
CA GLY A 178 -0.71 -25.04 0.37
C GLY A 178 -1.00 -24.99 1.88
N ALA A 179 -0.47 -24.02 2.62
CA ALA A 179 -0.87 -23.80 4.02
C ALA A 179 -2.27 -23.16 4.10
N ARG A 180 -2.98 -23.41 5.21
CA ARG A 180 -4.29 -22.78 5.51
C ARG A 180 -4.14 -21.57 6.42
N LEU A 181 -5.09 -20.63 6.34
CA LEU A 181 -5.17 -19.44 7.17
C LEU A 181 -6.53 -19.32 7.87
N ILE A 182 -6.51 -19.30 9.20
CA ILE A 182 -7.63 -18.88 10.05
C ILE A 182 -7.34 -17.46 10.55
N VAL A 183 -8.27 -16.52 10.36
CA VAL A 183 -8.16 -15.17 10.92
C VAL A 183 -9.29 -14.90 11.91
N VAL A 184 -8.94 -14.50 13.12
CA VAL A 184 -9.88 -14.06 14.16
C VAL A 184 -9.67 -12.58 14.43
N ASP A 185 -10.62 -11.76 14.01
CA ASP A 185 -10.59 -10.30 14.20
C ASP A 185 -12.04 -9.76 14.13
N PRO A 186 -12.47 -8.85 15.04
CA PRO A 186 -13.77 -8.19 14.90
C PRO A 186 -13.92 -7.39 13.60
N ARG A 187 -12.80 -7.06 12.92
CA ARG A 187 -12.76 -6.33 11.66
C ARG A 187 -12.33 -7.22 10.51
N ARG A 188 -13.02 -7.12 9.37
CA ARG A 188 -12.58 -7.71 8.10
C ARG A 188 -11.46 -6.86 7.50
N THR A 189 -10.22 -7.17 7.89
CA THR A 189 -9.00 -6.51 7.44
C THR A 189 -8.43 -7.15 6.17
N ALA A 190 -7.44 -6.52 5.54
CA ALA A 190 -6.73 -7.11 4.40
C ALA A 190 -6.04 -8.45 4.73
N THR A 191 -5.78 -8.71 6.03
CA THR A 191 -5.33 -10.03 6.50
C THR A 191 -6.49 -11.04 6.48
N ALA A 192 -7.68 -10.63 6.96
CA ALA A 192 -8.88 -11.44 6.94
C ALA A 192 -9.37 -11.78 5.52
N ASP A 193 -9.14 -10.89 4.55
CA ASP A 193 -9.50 -11.12 3.14
C ASP A 193 -8.71 -12.26 2.49
N ARG A 194 -7.60 -12.69 3.10
CA ARG A 194 -6.82 -13.87 2.67
C ARG A 194 -7.17 -15.15 3.42
N ALA A 195 -8.07 -15.08 4.41
CA ALA A 195 -8.35 -16.22 5.27
C ALA A 195 -9.20 -17.28 4.57
N ASP A 196 -8.85 -18.55 4.75
CA ASP A 196 -9.73 -19.68 4.43
C ASP A 196 -10.92 -19.73 5.39
N LEU A 197 -10.72 -19.30 6.64
CA LEU A 197 -11.75 -19.14 7.64
C LEU A 197 -11.59 -17.82 8.39
N PHE A 198 -12.58 -16.93 8.29
CA PHE A 198 -12.63 -15.68 9.02
C PHE A 198 -13.67 -15.74 10.14
N LEU A 199 -13.22 -15.54 11.37
CA LEU A 199 -14.04 -15.52 12.58
C LEU A 199 -14.20 -14.08 13.07
N GLN A 200 -15.33 -13.44 12.73
CA GLN A 200 -15.64 -12.07 13.15
C GLN A 200 -16.16 -12.00 14.60
N ILE A 201 -15.20 -12.18 15.52
CA ILE A 201 -15.46 -12.32 16.96
C ILE A 201 -16.03 -11.05 17.60
N THR A 202 -16.84 -11.20 18.65
CA THR A 202 -17.25 -10.09 19.51
C THR A 202 -16.04 -9.58 20.31
N PRO A 203 -15.72 -8.27 20.29
CA PRO A 203 -14.53 -7.74 20.95
C PRO A 203 -14.42 -8.15 22.43
N GLY A 204 -13.26 -8.68 22.83
CA GLY A 204 -12.98 -9.07 24.21
C GLY A 204 -13.42 -10.49 24.60
N THR A 205 -13.91 -11.29 23.66
CA THR A 205 -14.37 -12.67 23.92
C THR A 205 -13.38 -13.75 23.48
N ASP A 206 -12.15 -13.33 23.15
CA ASP A 206 -11.08 -14.18 22.61
C ASP A 206 -10.74 -15.36 23.53
N LEU A 207 -10.73 -15.13 24.85
CA LEU A 207 -10.41 -16.17 25.84
C LEU A 207 -11.46 -17.30 25.84
N ALA A 208 -12.74 -16.99 25.60
CA ALA A 208 -13.78 -18.01 25.45
C ALA A 208 -13.56 -18.84 24.19
N LEU A 209 -13.18 -18.22 23.08
CA LEU A 209 -12.82 -18.93 21.84
C LEU A 209 -11.63 -19.87 22.07
N LEU A 210 -10.53 -19.35 22.65
CA LEU A 210 -9.31 -20.14 22.88
C LEU A 210 -9.57 -21.35 23.78
N ASN A 211 -10.34 -21.18 24.85
CA ASN A 211 -10.76 -22.29 25.72
C ASN A 211 -11.69 -23.27 24.98
N GLY A 212 -12.60 -22.78 24.14
CA GLY A 212 -13.48 -23.61 23.30
C GLY A 212 -12.74 -24.44 22.27
N LEU A 213 -11.70 -23.87 21.64
CA LEU A 213 -10.82 -24.60 20.73
C LEU A 213 -10.08 -25.71 21.47
N LEU A 214 -9.55 -25.43 22.67
CA LEU A 214 -8.88 -26.46 23.47
C LEU A 214 -9.85 -27.56 23.93
N HIS A 215 -11.08 -27.19 24.32
CA HIS A 215 -12.15 -28.15 24.63
C HIS A 215 -12.38 -29.12 23.47
N LEU A 216 -12.54 -28.59 22.25
CA LEU A 216 -12.76 -29.38 21.04
C LEU A 216 -11.55 -30.24 20.66
N LEU A 217 -10.32 -29.76 20.84
CA LEU A 217 -9.12 -30.56 20.61
C LEU A 217 -9.06 -31.77 21.55
N VAL A 218 -9.47 -31.61 22.81
CA VAL A 218 -9.61 -32.72 23.77
C VAL A 218 -10.72 -33.67 23.34
N GLU A 219 -11.91 -33.16 23.01
CA GLU A 219 -13.06 -33.95 22.55
C GLU A 219 -12.73 -34.78 21.30
N ASN A 220 -12.00 -34.20 20.35
CA ASN A 220 -11.61 -34.84 19.10
C ASN A 220 -10.43 -35.83 19.25
N GLY A 221 -9.84 -35.94 20.44
CA GLY A 221 -8.62 -36.74 20.66
C GLY A 221 -7.39 -36.19 19.92
N ALA A 222 -7.39 -34.91 19.56
CA ALA A 222 -6.32 -34.23 18.81
C ALA A 222 -5.28 -33.57 19.74
N ILE A 223 -4.94 -34.25 20.83
CA ILE A 223 -3.92 -33.83 21.80
C ILE A 223 -2.73 -34.79 21.82
N ASP A 224 -1.54 -34.27 22.15
CA ASP A 224 -0.33 -35.05 22.34
C ASP A 224 -0.16 -35.40 23.83
N ALA A 225 -0.80 -36.50 24.24
CA ALA A 225 -0.79 -36.96 25.62
C ALA A 225 0.63 -37.30 26.13
N GLU A 226 1.52 -37.76 25.25
CA GLU A 226 2.92 -38.05 25.62
C GLU A 226 3.69 -36.76 25.88
N PHE A 227 3.56 -35.76 25.01
CA PHE A 227 4.17 -34.45 25.20
C PHE A 227 3.67 -33.78 26.49
N ILE A 228 2.35 -33.80 26.74
CA ILE A 228 1.75 -33.28 27.96
C ILE A 228 2.40 -33.96 29.19
N ALA A 229 2.42 -35.29 29.21
CA ALA A 229 2.95 -36.07 30.32
C ALA A 229 4.46 -35.89 30.54
N GLN A 230 5.25 -35.59 29.50
CA GLN A 230 6.70 -35.41 29.65
C GLN A 230 7.09 -33.96 29.95
N HIS A 231 6.45 -33.00 29.29
CA HIS A 231 6.97 -31.63 29.20
C HIS A 231 6.11 -30.56 29.88
N THR A 232 4.96 -30.91 30.47
CA THR A 232 4.01 -29.92 30.99
C THR A 232 3.51 -30.22 32.39
N GLU A 233 3.12 -29.20 33.14
CA GLU A 233 2.37 -29.33 34.40
C GLU A 233 1.06 -28.52 34.33
N GLY A 234 0.14 -28.77 35.27
CA GLY A 234 -1.15 -28.07 35.33
C GLY A 234 -2.23 -28.62 34.37
N TRP A 235 -1.98 -29.79 33.74
CA TRP A 235 -3.00 -30.48 32.95
C TRP A 235 -4.09 -31.13 33.83
N ASP A 236 -3.73 -31.55 35.04
CA ASP A 236 -4.66 -32.14 35.99
C ASP A 236 -5.77 -31.14 36.34
N GLY A 237 -7.02 -31.46 35.98
CA GLY A 237 -8.19 -30.59 36.13
C GLY A 237 -8.51 -29.70 34.91
N MET A 238 -7.63 -29.63 33.91
CA MET A 238 -7.89 -28.89 32.68
C MET A 238 -9.14 -29.41 31.93
N PRO A 239 -9.35 -30.74 31.75
CA PRO A 239 -10.57 -31.25 31.10
C PRO A 239 -11.87 -30.85 31.82
N GLU A 240 -11.88 -30.82 33.16
CA GLU A 240 -13.03 -30.39 33.96
C GLU A 240 -13.30 -28.90 33.77
N PHE A 241 -12.26 -28.07 33.80
CA PHE A 241 -12.35 -26.64 33.49
C PHE A 241 -12.92 -26.40 32.08
N LEU A 242 -12.42 -27.15 31.08
CA LEU A 242 -12.84 -27.02 29.69
C LEU A 242 -14.29 -27.45 29.45
N ALA A 243 -14.88 -28.27 30.32
CA ALA A 243 -16.30 -28.65 30.20
C ALA A 243 -17.24 -27.41 30.24
N GLY A 244 -16.79 -26.30 30.84
CA GLY A 244 -17.51 -25.02 30.82
C GLY A 244 -17.50 -24.29 29.46
N TYR A 245 -16.72 -24.75 28.48
CA TYR A 245 -16.52 -24.11 27.18
C TYR A 245 -16.99 -25.00 26.02
N ALA A 246 -18.11 -25.69 26.21
CA ALA A 246 -18.76 -26.42 25.13
C ALA A 246 -19.05 -25.47 23.94
N PRO A 247 -19.01 -25.95 22.68
CA PRO A 247 -19.10 -25.08 21.49
C PRO A 247 -20.33 -24.18 21.44
N THR A 248 -21.49 -24.65 21.94
CA THR A 248 -22.72 -23.86 22.04
C THR A 248 -22.58 -22.66 22.98
N VAL A 249 -21.90 -22.83 24.11
CA VAL A 249 -21.61 -21.77 25.09
C VAL A 249 -20.64 -20.76 24.47
N VAL A 250 -19.59 -21.26 23.81
CA VAL A 250 -18.57 -20.41 23.17
C VAL A 250 -19.18 -19.61 22.02
N ALA A 251 -20.03 -20.22 21.18
CA ALA A 251 -20.76 -19.53 20.13
C ALA A 251 -21.63 -18.39 20.68
N ALA A 252 -22.34 -18.63 21.79
CA ALA A 252 -23.18 -17.62 22.43
C ALA A 252 -22.37 -16.43 22.97
N ILE A 253 -21.22 -16.67 23.61
CA ILE A 253 -20.35 -15.62 24.14
C ILE A 253 -19.67 -14.85 23.00
N THR A 254 -19.09 -15.57 22.04
CA THR A 254 -18.25 -14.98 20.99
C THR A 254 -19.05 -14.35 19.85
N GLY A 255 -20.31 -14.75 19.69
CA GLY A 255 -21.14 -14.37 18.54
C GLY A 255 -20.66 -14.97 17.22
N LEU A 256 -19.91 -16.07 17.28
CA LEU A 256 -19.45 -16.85 16.13
C LEU A 256 -20.38 -18.04 15.87
N ALA A 257 -20.42 -18.54 14.63
CA ALA A 257 -21.14 -19.77 14.33
C ALA A 257 -20.44 -20.97 14.98
N GLU A 258 -21.22 -21.87 15.59
CA GLU A 258 -20.67 -23.08 16.23
C GLU A 258 -19.89 -23.95 15.22
N GLU A 259 -20.39 -24.07 13.99
CA GLU A 259 -19.75 -24.85 12.92
C GLU A 259 -18.36 -24.30 12.56
N ASP A 260 -18.20 -22.99 12.55
CA ASP A 260 -16.93 -22.34 12.26
C ASP A 260 -15.92 -22.58 13.40
N ILE A 261 -16.36 -22.54 14.66
CA ILE A 261 -15.52 -22.89 15.83
C ILE A 261 -15.05 -24.34 15.74
N ARG A 262 -15.96 -25.26 15.39
CA ARG A 262 -15.63 -26.69 15.18
C ARG A 262 -14.67 -26.87 14.00
N THR A 263 -14.86 -26.13 12.92
CA THR A 263 -13.98 -26.15 11.75
C THR A 263 -12.58 -25.67 12.10
N ALA A 264 -12.45 -24.58 12.85
CA ALA A 264 -11.16 -24.09 13.34
C ALA A 264 -10.44 -25.14 14.19
N ALA A 265 -11.12 -25.74 15.17
CA ALA A 265 -10.54 -26.78 16.02
C ALA A 265 -10.13 -28.03 15.24
N ARG A 266 -10.94 -28.46 14.26
CA ARG A 266 -10.61 -29.58 13.38
C ARG A 266 -9.36 -29.28 12.56
N TRP A 267 -9.30 -28.12 11.90
CA TRP A 267 -8.12 -27.77 11.09
C TRP A 267 -6.85 -27.66 11.93
N ILE A 268 -6.92 -27.12 13.15
CA ILE A 268 -5.79 -27.09 14.09
C ILE A 268 -5.38 -28.51 14.47
N GLY A 269 -6.33 -29.39 14.78
CA GLY A 269 -6.04 -30.78 15.15
C GLY A 269 -5.51 -31.66 14.01
N GLU A 270 -5.85 -31.33 12.76
CA GLU A 270 -5.36 -32.01 11.55
C GLU A 270 -3.97 -31.50 11.10
N ALA A 271 -3.61 -30.27 11.45
CA ALA A 271 -2.35 -29.67 11.04
C ALA A 271 -1.16 -30.29 11.79
N ARG A 272 -0.17 -30.77 11.05
CA ARG A 272 1.05 -31.33 11.65
C ARG A 272 1.88 -30.22 12.28
N ASP A 273 2.14 -29.15 11.54
CA ASP A 273 2.89 -27.98 11.99
C ASP A 273 2.00 -26.74 11.88
N TRP A 274 1.81 -26.01 12.99
CA TRP A 274 0.93 -24.85 13.00
C TRP A 274 1.44 -23.73 13.90
N MET A 275 1.20 -22.50 13.48
CA MET A 275 1.63 -21.29 14.19
C MET A 275 0.45 -20.43 14.60
N THR A 276 0.48 -19.94 15.84
CA THR A 276 -0.36 -18.80 16.22
C THR A 276 0.41 -17.51 16.03
N LEU A 277 -0.18 -16.53 15.35
CA LEU A 277 0.37 -15.19 15.17
C LEU A 277 -0.60 -14.15 15.74
N TRP A 278 -0.18 -13.39 16.76
CA TRP A 278 -1.06 -12.41 17.40
C TRP A 278 -0.34 -11.10 17.74
N THR A 279 -1.13 -10.03 17.95
CA THR A 279 -0.61 -8.75 18.41
C THR A 279 -1.61 -8.01 19.30
N MET A 280 -1.82 -6.71 19.06
CA MET A 280 -2.55 -5.80 19.94
C MET A 280 -4.02 -6.15 20.18
N GLY A 281 -4.68 -6.89 19.28
CA GLY A 281 -6.06 -7.32 19.51
C GLY A 281 -6.21 -8.16 20.78
N LEU A 282 -5.16 -8.90 21.16
CA LEU A 282 -5.11 -9.71 22.37
C LEU A 282 -4.35 -9.03 23.49
N ASN A 283 -3.23 -8.37 23.19
CA ASN A 283 -2.37 -7.79 24.22
C ASN A 283 -3.02 -6.58 24.90
N GLN A 284 -3.72 -5.72 24.15
CA GLN A 284 -4.33 -4.50 24.69
C GLN A 284 -5.74 -4.79 25.25
N SER A 285 -5.76 -5.64 26.27
CA SER A 285 -6.95 -6.14 26.99
C SER A 285 -6.65 -6.21 28.49
N THR A 286 -7.66 -6.09 29.34
CA THR A 286 -7.55 -6.33 30.80
C THR A 286 -7.26 -7.78 31.18
N HIS A 287 -7.20 -8.69 30.20
CA HIS A 287 -6.84 -10.09 30.37
C HIS A 287 -5.88 -10.55 29.24
N GLY A 288 -5.07 -9.64 28.71
CA GLY A 288 -4.12 -9.93 27.64
C GLY A 288 -3.05 -10.97 28.03
N THR A 289 -2.62 -11.00 29.30
CA THR A 289 -1.70 -12.03 29.79
C THR A 289 -2.36 -13.42 29.73
N TRP A 290 -3.63 -13.50 30.07
CA TRP A 290 -4.39 -14.75 30.05
C TRP A 290 -4.64 -15.24 28.62
N ASN A 291 -4.88 -14.33 27.68
CA ASN A 291 -4.95 -14.67 26.25
C ASN A 291 -3.66 -15.35 25.76
N THR A 292 -2.50 -14.84 26.19
CA THR A 292 -1.21 -15.46 25.86
C THR A 292 -1.08 -16.85 26.50
N ASN A 293 -1.48 -17.02 27.77
CA ASN A 293 -1.46 -18.35 28.39
C ASN A 293 -2.36 -19.34 27.66
N ALA A 294 -3.57 -18.93 27.25
CA ALA A 294 -4.51 -19.80 26.53
C ALA A 294 -3.98 -20.20 25.14
N ILE A 295 -3.30 -19.29 24.43
CA ILE A 295 -2.57 -19.63 23.20
C ILE A 295 -1.47 -20.65 23.50
N CYS A 296 -0.67 -20.45 24.56
CA CYS A 296 0.32 -21.44 24.97
C CYS A 296 -0.32 -22.80 25.28
N ASN A 297 -1.47 -22.84 25.97
CA ASN A 297 -2.18 -24.08 26.27
C ASN A 297 -2.51 -24.87 24.99
N LEU A 298 -2.97 -24.22 23.91
CA LEU A 298 -3.27 -24.89 22.64
C LEU A 298 -2.03 -25.58 22.04
N HIS A 299 -0.89 -24.88 22.02
CA HIS A 299 0.35 -25.43 21.49
C HIS A 299 0.97 -26.50 22.40
N LEU A 300 0.83 -26.36 23.73
CA LEU A 300 1.26 -27.37 24.69
C LEU A 300 0.40 -28.64 24.58
N ALA A 301 -0.91 -28.50 24.40
CA ALA A 301 -1.82 -29.63 24.28
C ALA A 301 -1.62 -30.43 22.99
N THR A 302 -1.18 -29.78 21.91
CA THR A 302 -0.94 -30.41 20.61
C THR A 302 0.51 -30.83 20.38
N GLY A 303 1.42 -30.53 21.31
CA GLY A 303 2.87 -30.74 21.10
C GLY A 303 3.46 -29.90 19.96
N ALA A 304 2.72 -28.92 19.44
CA ALA A 304 3.12 -28.04 18.34
C ALA A 304 3.90 -26.83 18.86
N ILE A 305 5.04 -27.08 19.50
CA ILE A 305 5.95 -26.06 20.04
C ILE A 305 7.39 -26.60 20.04
N CYS A 306 8.38 -25.71 19.98
CA CYS A 306 9.80 -26.07 20.02
C CYS A 306 10.21 -27.07 18.91
N ARG A 307 9.65 -26.89 17.72
CA ARG A 307 10.01 -27.60 16.48
C ARG A 307 9.71 -26.69 15.28
N PRO A 308 10.38 -26.88 14.12
CA PRO A 308 10.18 -26.02 12.95
C PRO A 308 8.71 -25.95 12.53
N GLY A 309 8.21 -24.76 12.18
CA GLY A 309 6.84 -24.59 11.68
C GLY A 309 5.75 -24.52 12.74
N SER A 310 6.13 -24.63 14.02
CA SER A 310 5.20 -24.81 15.12
C SER A 310 5.44 -23.85 16.28
N GLY A 311 4.37 -23.21 16.75
CA GLY A 311 4.38 -22.58 18.06
C GLY A 311 3.66 -21.24 18.17
N PRO A 312 3.51 -20.77 19.41
CA PRO A 312 2.92 -19.47 19.70
C PRO A 312 3.94 -18.37 19.37
N PHE A 313 3.64 -17.51 18.41
CA PHE A 313 4.52 -16.43 17.98
C PHE A 313 3.86 -15.03 18.13
N SER A 314 4.21 -14.31 19.20
CA SER A 314 3.77 -12.93 19.40
C SER A 314 4.50 -11.95 18.47
N LEU A 315 3.73 -11.18 17.69
CA LEU A 315 4.24 -10.17 16.79
C LEU A 315 4.50 -8.86 17.55
N THR A 316 5.78 -8.55 17.76
CA THR A 316 6.21 -7.30 18.40
C THR A 316 5.98 -6.12 17.46
N GLY A 317 5.29 -5.07 17.95
CA GLY A 317 4.97 -3.91 17.12
C GLY A 317 6.14 -2.96 16.89
N GLN A 318 6.87 -2.61 17.96
CA GLN A 318 7.98 -1.65 17.92
C GLN A 318 9.32 -2.34 17.60
N PRO A 319 10.27 -1.63 16.94
CA PRO A 319 11.48 -2.24 16.40
C PRO A 319 12.41 -2.84 17.46
N ASN A 320 12.41 -2.30 18.68
CA ASN A 320 13.31 -2.73 19.76
C ASN A 320 12.57 -2.89 21.11
N ALA A 321 11.27 -3.18 21.08
CA ALA A 321 10.53 -3.45 22.32
C ALA A 321 10.93 -4.80 22.95
N MET A 322 11.41 -5.76 22.15
CA MET A 322 11.99 -6.99 22.69
C MET A 322 13.27 -6.70 23.47
N GLY A 323 14.22 -5.97 22.88
CA GLY A 323 15.45 -5.57 23.58
C GLY A 323 15.18 -4.84 24.89
N GLY A 324 14.20 -3.94 24.92
CA GLY A 324 13.89 -3.20 26.15
C GLY A 324 13.26 -4.04 27.25
N ARG A 325 12.48 -5.07 26.89
CA ARG A 325 11.97 -6.06 27.86
C ARG A 325 13.12 -6.88 28.46
N GLU A 326 14.11 -7.22 27.65
CA GLU A 326 15.33 -7.91 28.12
C GLU A 326 16.19 -7.01 29.01
N MET A 327 16.23 -5.69 28.73
CA MET A 327 16.92 -4.70 29.57
C MET A 327 16.14 -4.31 30.84
N GLY A 328 14.87 -4.69 30.95
CA GLY A 328 14.06 -4.49 32.16
C GLY A 328 13.61 -3.06 32.43
N TYR A 329 13.51 -2.21 31.39
CA TYR A 329 13.18 -0.78 31.46
C TYR A 329 11.72 -0.43 31.86
N MET A 330 10.97 -1.37 32.44
CA MET A 330 9.57 -1.13 32.82
C MET A 330 9.17 -2.01 34.01
N GLY A 331 8.34 -1.48 34.91
CA GLY A 331 7.84 -2.19 36.08
C GLY A 331 8.94 -2.96 36.83
N PRO A 332 8.72 -4.24 37.16
CA PRO A 332 9.66 -5.00 37.99
C PRO A 332 10.89 -5.54 37.24
N GLY A 333 11.09 -5.21 35.96
CA GLY A 333 12.18 -5.78 35.15
C GLY A 333 13.58 -5.34 35.58
N LEU A 334 14.60 -6.16 35.31
CA LEU A 334 16.02 -5.84 35.42
C LEU A 334 16.77 -6.46 34.21
N PRO A 335 17.96 -5.98 33.86
CA PRO A 335 18.65 -6.45 32.66
C PRO A 335 18.95 -7.96 32.69
N GLY A 336 18.81 -8.59 31.52
CA GLY A 336 18.99 -10.03 31.33
C GLY A 336 17.78 -10.85 31.74
N GLN A 337 16.56 -10.34 31.50
CA GLN A 337 15.30 -11.00 31.89
C GLN A 337 15.21 -11.28 33.41
N ARG A 338 15.77 -10.38 34.22
CA ARG A 338 15.76 -10.44 35.69
C ARG A 338 14.59 -9.63 36.26
N SER A 339 14.33 -9.76 37.56
CA SER A 339 13.29 -8.99 38.23
C SER A 339 13.68 -8.49 39.62
N VAL A 340 13.27 -7.26 39.96
CA VAL A 340 13.41 -6.71 41.32
C VAL A 340 12.70 -7.54 42.40
N LYS A 341 11.69 -8.34 42.00
CA LYS A 341 10.97 -9.28 42.88
C LYS A 341 11.89 -10.38 43.44
N SER A 342 12.99 -10.69 42.74
CA SER A 342 13.98 -11.69 43.17
C SER A 342 15.13 -11.02 43.92
N PRO A 343 15.37 -11.34 45.21
CA PRO A 343 16.52 -10.84 45.94
C PRO A 343 17.86 -11.18 45.27
N ALA A 344 17.97 -12.38 44.70
CA ALA A 344 19.18 -12.83 44.00
C ALA A 344 19.42 -12.04 42.70
N ASP A 345 18.35 -11.67 41.99
CA ASP A 345 18.46 -10.85 40.79
C ASP A 345 18.92 -9.43 41.14
N ARG A 346 18.40 -8.85 42.24
CA ARG A 346 18.84 -7.54 42.74
C ARG A 346 20.31 -7.56 43.14
N ASP A 347 20.73 -8.55 43.93
CA ASP A 347 22.14 -8.73 44.34
C ASP A 347 23.08 -8.86 43.14
N PHE A 348 22.68 -9.64 42.11
CA PHE A 348 23.45 -9.76 40.88
C PHE A 348 23.66 -8.40 40.19
N VAL A 349 22.57 -7.63 40.02
CA VAL A 349 22.61 -6.34 39.32
C VAL A 349 23.37 -5.30 40.13
N GLU A 350 23.16 -5.25 41.45
CA GLU A 350 23.90 -4.36 42.36
C GLU A 350 25.41 -4.61 42.27
N LYS A 351 25.85 -5.87 42.31
CA LYS A 351 27.25 -6.24 42.11
C LYS A 351 27.77 -5.81 40.74
N ARG A 352 26.97 -6.00 39.68
CA ARG A 352 27.39 -5.69 38.30
C ARG A 352 27.51 -4.19 38.07
N TRP A 353 26.61 -3.40 38.63
CA TRP A 353 26.64 -1.94 38.61
C TRP A 353 27.49 -1.32 39.71
N GLN A 354 28.14 -2.13 40.56
CA GLN A 354 28.98 -1.70 41.68
C GLN A 354 28.24 -0.81 42.68
N LEU A 355 26.96 -1.09 42.91
CA LEU A 355 26.11 -0.38 43.85
C LEU A 355 26.24 -0.99 45.27
N PRO A 356 26.05 -0.19 46.33
CA PRO A 356 25.89 -0.72 47.67
C PRO A 356 24.75 -1.75 47.75
N PRO A 357 24.88 -2.83 48.54
CA PRO A 357 23.80 -3.79 48.74
C PRO A 357 22.50 -3.13 49.21
N GLY A 358 21.37 -3.48 48.58
CA GLY A 358 20.06 -2.89 48.87
C GLY A 358 19.78 -1.54 48.20
N SER A 359 20.63 -1.10 47.27
CA SER A 359 20.39 0.10 46.46
C SER A 359 19.15 -0.08 45.58
N ILE A 360 18.99 -1.24 44.94
CA ILE A 360 17.84 -1.55 44.10
C ILE A 360 16.68 -1.99 44.99
N ARG A 361 15.60 -1.23 44.89
CA ARG A 361 14.36 -1.43 45.65
C ARG A 361 13.62 -2.69 45.22
N ALA A 362 12.93 -3.32 46.17
CA ALA A 362 12.02 -4.42 45.89
C ALA A 362 10.66 -3.92 45.40
N GLU A 363 10.28 -2.69 45.75
CA GLU A 363 9.09 -2.03 45.21
C GLU A 363 9.29 -1.67 43.73
N PHE A 364 8.18 -1.59 42.99
CA PHE A 364 8.16 -1.21 41.58
C PHE A 364 6.87 -0.45 41.26
N GLY A 365 6.91 0.35 40.20
CA GLY A 365 5.76 1.13 39.75
C GLY A 365 4.62 0.26 39.22
N THR A 366 3.43 0.85 39.25
CA THR A 366 2.10 0.29 38.93
C THR A 366 1.69 0.49 37.47
N GLY A 367 2.65 0.78 36.59
CA GLY A 367 2.45 0.87 35.14
C GLY A 367 2.25 2.29 34.61
N THR A 368 2.22 2.41 33.27
CA THR A 368 2.19 3.72 32.58
C THR A 368 0.94 4.54 32.91
N ILE A 369 -0.24 3.92 32.96
CA ILE A 369 -1.49 4.63 33.26
C ILE A 369 -1.43 5.26 34.65
N ASP A 370 -1.06 4.48 35.65
CA ASP A 370 -0.99 4.95 37.03
C ASP A 370 0.13 5.97 37.24
N MET A 371 1.27 5.84 36.55
CA MET A 371 2.34 6.84 36.57
C MET A 371 1.83 8.24 36.14
N PHE A 372 1.05 8.34 35.06
CA PHE A 372 0.46 9.63 34.67
C PHE A 372 -0.66 10.09 35.61
N ALA A 373 -1.41 9.16 36.23
CA ALA A 373 -2.40 9.50 37.25
C ALA A 373 -1.75 10.08 38.52
N GLN A 374 -0.67 9.49 39.02
CA GLN A 374 0.13 10.00 40.16
C GLN A 374 0.75 11.36 39.83
N MET A 375 1.19 11.57 38.59
CA MET A 375 1.67 12.87 38.14
C MET A 375 0.55 13.93 38.13
N ALA A 376 -0.67 13.57 37.69
CA ALA A 376 -1.83 14.45 37.75
C ALA A 376 -2.25 14.77 39.19
N ALA A 377 -2.12 13.80 40.11
CA ALA A 377 -2.32 14.01 41.55
C ALA A 377 -1.23 14.92 42.16
N GLY A 378 -0.07 15.01 41.51
CA GLY A 378 1.06 15.84 41.91
C GLY A 378 2.07 15.12 42.81
N ASP A 379 2.03 13.78 42.88
CA ASP A 379 3.01 12.97 43.60
C ASP A 379 4.33 12.90 42.84
N ILE A 380 4.26 12.74 41.51
CA ILE A 380 5.41 12.83 40.60
C ILE A 380 5.60 14.30 40.18
N LYS A 381 6.80 14.83 40.43
CA LYS A 381 7.18 16.23 40.19
C LYS A 381 7.98 16.42 38.90
N ALA A 382 8.77 15.44 38.50
CA ALA A 382 9.54 15.49 37.26
C ALA A 382 9.18 14.33 36.34
N CYS A 383 9.06 14.60 35.04
CA CYS A 383 8.96 13.57 34.02
C CYS A 383 9.99 13.81 32.91
N TRP A 384 10.82 12.80 32.66
CA TRP A 384 11.72 12.78 31.52
C TRP A 384 11.21 11.79 30.47
N ILE A 385 10.80 12.33 29.33
CA ILE A 385 10.20 11.61 28.22
C ILE A 385 11.24 11.43 27.11
N ILE A 386 11.48 10.18 26.70
CA ILE A 386 12.53 9.84 25.73
C ILE A 386 11.94 9.05 24.55
N CYS A 387 12.07 9.59 23.34
CA CYS A 387 11.73 8.90 22.08
C CYS A 387 10.27 8.39 22.02
N THR A 388 9.33 9.14 22.59
CA THR A 388 7.91 8.77 22.67
C THR A 388 7.00 10.00 22.81
N ASN A 389 5.73 9.88 22.41
CA ASN A 389 4.76 10.97 22.36
C ASN A 389 3.50 10.64 23.19
N PRO A 390 3.57 10.65 24.53
CA PRO A 390 2.50 10.20 25.43
C PRO A 390 1.18 10.97 25.26
N VAL A 391 1.23 12.27 24.95
CA VAL A 391 0.01 13.08 24.77
C VAL A 391 -0.89 12.52 23.67
N ALA A 392 -0.30 11.91 22.64
CA ALA A 392 -1.06 11.28 21.55
C ALA A 392 -1.31 9.78 21.74
N SER A 393 -0.49 9.07 22.53
CA SER A 393 -0.41 7.60 22.48
C SER A 393 -0.89 6.86 23.74
N VAL A 394 -0.95 7.51 24.90
CA VAL A 394 -1.40 6.88 26.16
C VAL A 394 -2.92 7.00 26.29
N ALA A 395 -3.57 5.96 26.83
CA ALA A 395 -5.02 5.94 27.07
C ALA A 395 -5.43 6.99 28.12
N ASN A 396 -6.69 7.42 28.08
CA ASN A 396 -7.18 8.52 28.90
C ASN A 396 -6.23 9.72 28.87
N ARG A 397 -6.07 10.29 27.67
CA ARG A 397 -5.18 11.43 27.39
C ARG A 397 -5.30 12.56 28.42
N LYS A 398 -6.47 12.78 28.99
CA LYS A 398 -6.70 13.81 30.00
C LYS A 398 -5.73 13.71 31.17
N ASN A 399 -5.51 12.51 31.72
CA ASN A 399 -4.59 12.31 32.84
C ASN A 399 -3.14 12.65 32.45
N VAL A 400 -2.73 12.34 31.22
CA VAL A 400 -1.41 12.67 30.70
C VAL A 400 -1.23 14.19 30.64
N VAL A 401 -2.17 14.89 30.01
CA VAL A 401 -2.13 16.35 29.87
C VAL A 401 -2.15 17.04 31.24
N ASP A 402 -3.03 16.60 32.14
CA ASP A 402 -3.14 17.15 33.49
C ASP A 402 -1.85 16.88 34.29
N GLY A 403 -1.26 15.68 34.16
CA GLY A 403 0.01 15.32 34.77
C GLY A 403 1.17 16.18 34.27
N LEU A 404 1.34 16.32 32.96
CA LEU A 404 2.42 17.14 32.40
C LEU A 404 2.27 18.62 32.77
N ARG A 405 1.04 19.14 32.82
CA ARG A 405 0.76 20.51 33.31
C ARG A 405 1.05 20.69 34.81
N ARG A 406 0.87 19.63 35.61
CA ARG A 406 1.05 19.65 37.07
C ARG A 406 2.50 19.43 37.50
N ALA A 407 3.26 18.61 36.78
CA ALA A 407 4.67 18.34 37.05
C ALA A 407 5.45 19.66 37.15
N GLU A 408 6.45 19.75 38.01
CA GLU A 408 7.32 20.92 38.16
C GLU A 408 8.41 20.97 37.08
N LEU A 409 8.76 19.82 36.49
CA LEU A 409 9.73 19.70 35.41
C LEU A 409 9.29 18.65 34.38
N VAL A 410 9.23 19.02 33.11
CA VAL A 410 9.07 18.09 31.99
C VAL A 410 10.24 18.24 31.03
N ILE A 411 10.97 17.15 30.80
CA ILE A 411 12.07 17.07 29.83
C ILE A 411 11.61 16.20 28.67
N ALA A 412 11.72 16.69 27.44
CA ALA A 412 11.44 15.93 26.23
C ALA A 412 12.72 15.75 25.40
N GLN A 413 13.10 14.50 25.17
CA GLN A 413 14.20 14.11 24.29
C GLN A 413 13.59 13.48 23.02
N ASP A 414 13.63 14.24 21.92
CA ASP A 414 12.96 13.89 20.67
C ASP A 414 13.80 14.33 19.46
N ALA A 415 13.60 13.67 18.32
CA ALA A 415 14.26 14.01 17.06
C ALA A 415 13.59 15.21 16.37
N PHE A 416 12.32 15.48 16.66
CA PHE A 416 11.52 16.55 16.05
C PHE A 416 11.11 17.60 17.06
N LEU A 417 11.15 18.88 16.65
CA LEU A 417 10.78 19.99 17.54
C LEU A 417 9.27 20.04 17.77
N ALA A 418 8.47 19.92 16.70
CA ALA A 418 7.02 19.99 16.77
C ALA A 418 6.40 18.61 16.99
N THR A 419 6.02 18.32 18.24
CA THR A 419 5.22 17.14 18.64
C THR A 419 4.18 17.56 19.68
N ALA A 420 3.09 16.80 19.80
CA ALA A 420 2.04 17.08 20.79
C ALA A 420 2.56 17.05 22.25
N THR A 421 3.60 16.27 22.54
CA THR A 421 4.19 16.21 23.88
C THR A 421 5.13 17.38 24.16
N ASN A 422 5.87 17.86 23.15
CA ASN A 422 6.84 18.94 23.29
C ASN A 422 6.20 20.28 23.69
N GLU A 423 4.91 20.46 23.44
CA GLU A 423 4.13 21.61 23.92
C GLU A 423 4.19 21.77 25.45
N TYR A 424 4.35 20.67 26.19
CA TYR A 424 4.35 20.64 27.65
C TYR A 424 5.76 20.60 28.25
N ALA A 425 6.81 20.51 27.44
CA ALA A 425 8.18 20.39 27.91
C ALA A 425 8.76 21.75 28.34
N ASP A 426 9.45 21.73 29.48
CA ASP A 426 10.26 22.84 29.98
C ASP A 426 11.67 22.82 29.36
N ILE A 427 12.20 21.63 29.06
CA ILE A 427 13.50 21.42 28.43
C ILE A 427 13.33 20.45 27.26
N LEU A 428 13.80 20.85 26.08
CA LEU A 428 13.78 20.03 24.86
C LEU A 428 15.20 19.72 24.41
N LEU A 429 15.48 18.43 24.21
CA LEU A 429 16.82 17.91 23.89
C LEU A 429 16.82 17.25 22.50
N PRO A 430 17.74 17.65 21.60
CA PRO A 430 17.79 17.17 20.22
C PRO A 430 18.40 15.76 20.15
N ALA A 431 17.59 14.76 19.80
CA ALA A 431 18.05 13.38 19.64
C ALA A 431 18.42 13.04 18.18
N ALA A 432 19.46 12.22 18.02
CA ALA A 432 19.85 11.63 16.74
C ALA A 432 18.79 10.62 16.26
N LEU A 433 18.55 10.57 14.96
CA LEU A 433 17.57 9.71 14.32
C LEU A 433 18.25 8.56 13.57
N TRP A 434 17.98 7.32 14.00
CA TRP A 434 18.35 6.09 13.30
C TRP A 434 19.77 6.07 12.70
N ALA A 435 19.90 6.34 11.40
CA ALA A 435 21.15 6.30 10.65
C ALA A 435 22.20 7.33 11.09
N GLU A 436 21.84 8.23 12.02
CA GLU A 436 22.74 9.21 12.63
C GLU A 436 23.52 8.69 13.83
N SER A 437 23.19 7.48 14.31
CA SER A 437 23.91 6.82 15.40
C SER A 437 24.03 5.33 15.11
N ASP A 438 25.09 4.73 15.61
CA ASP A 438 25.15 3.29 15.81
C ASP A 438 24.28 2.85 16.99
N GLY A 439 23.81 1.61 16.96
CA GLY A 439 23.08 1.00 18.07
C GLY A 439 22.41 -0.33 17.71
N VAL A 440 22.22 -1.18 18.71
CA VAL A 440 21.62 -2.51 18.53
C VAL A 440 20.10 -2.45 18.70
N SER A 441 19.40 -3.19 17.85
CA SER A 441 17.96 -3.47 18.01
C SER A 441 17.68 -4.97 17.94
N ILE A 442 16.71 -5.43 18.74
CA ILE A 442 16.29 -6.84 18.82
C ILE A 442 14.82 -6.92 18.43
N ASN A 443 14.55 -7.66 17.35
CA ASN A 443 13.21 -7.82 16.78
C ASN A 443 12.40 -8.97 17.43
N SER A 444 11.15 -9.23 17.00
CA SER A 444 10.29 -10.26 17.61
C SER A 444 10.85 -11.69 17.59
N GLU A 445 11.78 -12.01 16.68
CA GLU A 445 12.38 -13.34 16.61
C GLU A 445 13.71 -13.42 17.35
N ARG A 446 14.03 -12.48 18.25
CA ARG A 446 15.27 -12.47 19.06
C ARG A 446 16.55 -12.20 18.27
N THR A 447 16.41 -11.70 17.03
CA THR A 447 17.57 -11.37 16.20
C THR A 447 18.05 -9.95 16.55
N ALA A 448 19.29 -9.87 17.02
CA ALA A 448 20.03 -8.65 17.27
C ALA A 448 20.67 -8.17 15.96
N THR A 449 20.41 -6.91 15.62
CA THR A 449 20.91 -6.25 14.42
C THR A 449 21.53 -4.92 14.82
N LEU A 450 22.78 -4.69 14.41
CA LEU A 450 23.45 -3.40 14.56
C LEU A 450 23.06 -2.49 13.39
N THR A 451 22.49 -1.33 13.71
CA THR A 451 22.45 -0.22 12.75
C THR A 451 23.79 0.49 12.82
N ASN A 452 24.47 0.66 11.69
CA ASN A 452 25.69 1.46 11.62
C ASN A 452 25.32 2.93 11.33
N ARG A 453 26.05 3.87 11.95
CA ARG A 453 25.96 5.29 11.57
C ARG A 453 26.34 5.45 10.10
N ALA A 454 25.45 6.06 9.33
CA ALA A 454 25.64 6.34 7.90
C ALA A 454 25.82 7.85 7.64
N VAL A 455 25.23 8.72 8.46
CA VAL A 455 25.32 10.19 8.30
C VAL A 455 25.55 10.86 9.66
N GLU A 456 25.97 12.12 9.65
CA GLU A 456 26.08 12.91 10.89
C GLU A 456 24.71 13.39 11.36
N ALA A 457 24.52 13.47 12.68
CA ALA A 457 23.33 14.07 13.26
C ALA A 457 23.31 15.59 13.00
N PRO A 458 22.12 16.19 12.76
CA PRO A 458 22.05 17.61 12.44
C PRO A 458 22.27 18.49 13.68
N GLY A 459 23.15 19.50 13.55
CA GLY A 459 23.44 20.48 14.59
C GLY A 459 24.00 19.85 15.87
N ASP A 460 23.40 20.18 17.01
CA ASP A 460 23.75 19.64 18.31
C ASP A 460 23.06 18.31 18.63
N ALA A 461 22.32 17.70 17.70
CA ALA A 461 21.66 16.42 17.97
C ALA A 461 22.67 15.34 18.39
N ARG A 462 22.31 14.51 19.38
CA ARG A 462 23.17 13.44 19.93
C ARG A 462 22.42 12.12 20.08
N PRO A 463 23.11 10.97 20.03
CA PRO A 463 22.51 9.69 20.38
C PRO A 463 21.84 9.71 21.75
N ASP A 464 20.73 8.99 21.90
CA ASP A 464 19.96 9.00 23.15
C ASP A 464 20.81 8.62 24.38
N TRP A 465 21.72 7.65 24.22
CA TRP A 465 22.60 7.19 25.30
C TRP A 465 23.53 8.31 25.81
N GLN A 466 24.00 9.18 24.93
CA GLN A 466 24.92 10.26 25.30
C GLN A 466 24.20 11.36 26.09
N LEU A 467 22.99 11.73 25.66
CA LEU A 467 22.16 12.67 26.42
C LEU A 467 21.81 12.12 27.82
N ILE A 468 21.62 10.80 27.93
CA ILE A 468 21.43 10.14 29.23
C ILE A 468 22.69 10.27 30.11
N CYS A 469 23.87 10.01 29.56
CA CYS A 469 25.14 10.17 30.27
C CYS A 469 25.40 11.63 30.69
N ASP A 470 25.13 12.60 29.82
CA ASP A 470 25.35 14.02 30.10
C ASP A 470 24.49 14.50 31.28
N ILE A 471 23.22 14.11 31.31
CA ILE A 471 22.32 14.46 32.42
C ILE A 471 22.68 13.68 33.69
N ALA A 472 23.01 12.39 33.59
CA ALA A 472 23.47 11.62 34.74
C ALA A 472 24.73 12.25 35.37
N THR A 473 25.65 12.74 34.53
CA THR A 473 26.84 13.49 34.97
C THR A 473 26.46 14.78 35.68
N ALA A 474 25.55 15.57 35.10
CA ALA A 474 25.05 16.81 35.72
C ALA A 474 24.27 16.58 37.03
N MET A 475 23.68 15.39 37.23
CA MET A 475 23.07 14.97 38.50
C MET A 475 24.09 14.51 39.56
N GLY A 476 25.37 14.39 39.20
CA GLY A 476 26.45 13.94 40.08
C GLY A 476 26.73 12.44 40.04
N PHE A 477 26.33 11.74 38.97
CA PHE A 477 26.55 10.30 38.79
C PHE A 477 27.60 9.97 37.70
N GLY A 478 28.41 10.95 37.28
CA GLY A 478 29.30 10.84 36.11
C GLY A 478 30.20 9.59 36.08
N ASP A 479 30.78 9.21 37.21
CA ASP A 479 31.69 8.05 37.30
C ASP A 479 31.06 6.72 36.82
N ALA A 480 29.74 6.59 36.90
CA ALA A 480 29.01 5.38 36.49
C ALA A 480 28.47 5.42 35.05
N PHE A 481 28.60 6.57 34.38
CA PHE A 481 28.05 6.88 33.07
C PHE A 481 29.11 7.43 32.09
N ASP A 482 30.39 7.33 32.44
CA ASP A 482 31.53 7.73 31.61
C ASP A 482 31.80 6.69 30.50
N TYR A 483 30.95 6.70 29.46
CA TYR A 483 31.08 5.86 28.27
C TYR A 483 31.51 6.70 27.07
N SER A 484 32.48 6.19 26.30
CA SER A 484 32.99 6.85 25.11
C SER A 484 32.25 6.43 23.82
N SER A 485 31.56 5.29 23.85
CA SER A 485 30.86 4.72 22.69
C SER A 485 29.71 3.80 23.08
N SER A 486 28.79 3.56 22.13
CA SER A 486 27.71 2.59 22.32
C SER A 486 28.21 1.14 22.43
N GLU A 487 29.35 0.83 21.81
CA GLU A 487 30.04 -0.46 21.88
C GLU A 487 30.47 -0.79 23.33
N GLU A 488 31.01 0.18 24.08
CA GLU A 488 31.35 -0.03 25.50
C GLU A 488 30.13 -0.35 26.37
N ILE A 489 29.00 0.31 26.11
CA ILE A 489 27.74 0.03 26.82
C ILE A 489 27.26 -1.39 26.48
N PHE A 490 27.36 -1.80 25.21
CA PHE A 490 27.00 -3.14 24.78
C PHE A 490 27.90 -4.22 25.43
N GLU A 491 29.19 -3.96 25.62
CA GLU A 491 30.08 -4.85 26.38
C GLU A 491 29.61 -5.03 27.84
N GLU A 492 29.11 -3.98 28.48
CA GLU A 492 28.51 -4.10 29.81
C GLU A 492 27.22 -4.94 29.76
N ILE A 493 26.35 -4.70 28.77
CA ILE A 493 25.09 -5.43 28.55
C ILE A 493 25.34 -6.94 28.39
N ARG A 494 26.34 -7.35 27.61
CA ARG A 494 26.68 -8.76 27.36
C ARG A 494 26.91 -9.56 28.64
N ALA A 495 27.33 -8.91 29.72
CA ALA A 495 27.56 -9.56 30.99
C ALA A 495 26.30 -9.82 31.82
N PHE A 496 25.13 -9.33 31.37
CA PHE A 496 23.83 -9.63 31.98
C PHE A 496 23.19 -10.91 31.41
N TRP A 497 23.97 -11.80 30.78
CA TRP A 497 23.48 -13.13 30.40
C TRP A 497 22.82 -13.87 31.58
N ASN A 498 21.87 -14.76 31.26
CA ASN A 498 21.03 -15.43 32.23
C ASN A 498 20.89 -16.93 31.88
N PRO A 499 21.66 -17.82 32.54
CA PRO A 499 21.63 -19.26 32.28
C PRO A 499 20.28 -19.90 32.59
N ARG A 500 19.47 -19.28 33.47
CA ARG A 500 18.19 -19.83 33.87
C ARG A 500 17.17 -19.74 32.75
N THR A 501 17.10 -18.60 32.05
CA THR A 501 16.14 -18.35 30.97
C THR A 501 16.69 -18.68 29.57
N GLY A 502 17.99 -18.89 29.50
CA GLY A 502 18.74 -19.06 28.26
C GLY A 502 18.90 -17.80 27.44
N TYR A 503 18.81 -16.64 28.09
CA TYR A 503 19.20 -15.37 27.49
C TYR A 503 20.72 -15.26 27.51
N ASP A 504 21.37 -15.39 26.35
CA ASP A 504 22.82 -15.27 26.24
C ASP A 504 23.20 -14.48 24.98
N MET A 505 23.96 -13.41 25.15
CA MET A 505 24.50 -12.59 24.06
C MET A 505 26.02 -12.50 24.13
N ARG A 506 26.68 -13.30 24.96
CA ARG A 506 28.14 -13.20 25.17
C ARG A 506 28.94 -13.46 23.91
N GLY A 507 28.43 -14.25 22.97
CA GLY A 507 29.04 -14.49 21.66
C GLY A 507 28.81 -13.37 20.63
N MET A 508 28.02 -12.35 20.97
CA MET A 508 27.76 -11.19 20.11
C MET A 508 28.71 -10.05 20.48
N SER A 509 29.46 -9.51 19.54
CA SER A 509 30.19 -8.25 19.68
C SER A 509 29.77 -7.30 18.58
N TYR A 510 30.02 -6.00 18.72
CA TYR A 510 29.79 -5.05 17.62
C TYR A 510 30.56 -5.45 16.37
N ALA A 511 31.81 -5.89 16.50
CA ALA A 511 32.60 -6.42 15.39
C ALA A 511 31.89 -7.58 14.66
N ARG A 512 31.25 -8.50 15.38
CA ARG A 512 30.43 -9.58 14.80
C ARG A 512 29.15 -9.05 14.18
N LEU A 513 28.42 -8.18 14.86
CA LEU A 513 27.15 -7.62 14.38
C LEU A 513 27.32 -6.72 13.14
N ARG A 514 28.51 -6.15 12.92
CA ARG A 514 28.86 -5.46 11.66
C ARG A 514 28.94 -6.42 10.46
N GLN A 515 29.20 -7.71 10.69
CA GLN A 515 29.25 -8.73 9.64
C GLN A 515 27.87 -9.28 9.30
N GLY A 516 26.95 -9.28 10.26
CA GLY A 516 25.57 -9.73 10.04
C GLY A 516 24.77 -9.83 11.34
N PRO A 517 23.44 -10.03 11.22
CA PRO A 517 22.55 -10.16 12.37
C PRO A 517 22.73 -11.50 13.09
N VAL A 518 22.59 -11.51 14.41
CA VAL A 518 22.77 -12.72 15.24
C VAL A 518 21.56 -12.92 16.15
N GLN A 519 21.05 -14.14 16.25
CA GLN A 519 19.90 -14.50 17.08
C GLN A 519 20.36 -15.10 18.41
N TRP A 520 19.91 -14.53 19.53
CA TRP A 520 20.20 -15.12 20.85
C TRP A 520 19.30 -16.34 21.10
N PRO A 521 19.73 -17.38 21.83
CA PRO A 521 20.99 -17.48 22.58
C PRO A 521 22.22 -17.55 21.67
N CYS A 522 23.30 -16.90 22.09
CA CYS A 522 24.60 -16.92 21.45
C CYS A 522 25.66 -16.99 22.53
N PRO A 523 26.02 -18.20 23.00
CA PRO A 523 27.05 -18.38 24.01
C PRO A 523 28.44 -17.97 23.48
N PRO A 524 29.46 -17.82 24.35
CA PRO A 524 30.83 -17.60 23.93
C PRO A 524 31.26 -18.67 22.91
N GLU A 525 32.09 -18.29 21.94
CA GLU A 525 32.64 -19.21 20.92
C GLU A 525 31.61 -19.82 19.95
N SER A 526 30.33 -19.41 20.00
CA SER A 526 29.31 -19.87 19.05
C SER A 526 29.69 -19.50 17.61
N GLU A 527 29.92 -20.50 16.75
CA GLU A 527 30.14 -20.34 15.31
C GLU A 527 28.84 -20.15 14.51
N VAL A 528 27.68 -20.34 15.15
CA VAL A 528 26.36 -20.25 14.51
C VAL A 528 25.71 -18.91 14.84
N ASP A 529 25.15 -18.25 13.82
CA ASP A 529 24.49 -16.94 13.96
C ASP A 529 22.99 -17.02 14.29
N ARG A 530 22.39 -18.20 14.19
CA ARG A 530 20.94 -18.43 14.31
C ARG A 530 20.60 -19.56 15.27
N ASN A 531 19.69 -19.29 16.21
CA ASN A 531 19.14 -20.26 17.17
C ASN A 531 17.60 -20.18 17.16
N PRO A 532 16.96 -20.73 16.11
CA PRO A 532 15.55 -20.48 15.83
C PRO A 532 14.60 -21.14 16.83
N ILE A 533 15.03 -22.23 17.48
CA ILE A 533 14.22 -23.01 18.42
C ILE A 533 14.79 -22.87 19.83
N ARG A 534 13.97 -22.44 20.79
CA ARG A 534 14.32 -22.36 22.21
C ARG A 534 13.89 -23.59 23.00
N TYR A 535 14.43 -23.67 24.22
CA TYR A 535 14.11 -24.66 25.25
C TYR A 535 14.58 -26.08 24.96
N LEU A 536 15.34 -26.28 23.88
CA LEU A 536 16.10 -27.50 23.66
C LEU A 536 17.06 -27.73 24.83
N ASN A 537 17.13 -28.98 25.29
CA ASN A 537 18.00 -29.40 26.38
C ASN A 537 19.36 -29.88 25.84
N ASP A 538 19.99 -29.07 24.99
CA ASP A 538 21.17 -29.41 24.18
C ASP A 538 22.47 -28.78 24.67
N GLY A 539 22.43 -27.99 25.75
CA GLY A 539 23.58 -27.29 26.29
C GLY A 539 23.86 -25.92 25.67
N ILE A 540 23.15 -25.51 24.61
CA ILE A 540 23.36 -24.22 23.93
C ILE A 540 22.61 -23.12 24.65
N SER A 541 21.30 -23.31 24.84
CA SER A 541 20.44 -22.31 25.47
C SER A 541 20.65 -22.27 26.98
N GLN A 542 21.01 -23.38 27.59
CA GLN A 542 20.97 -23.58 29.05
C GLN A 542 21.84 -24.77 29.42
N HIS A 543 22.22 -24.89 30.69
CA HIS A 543 22.87 -26.11 31.17
C HIS A 543 21.95 -27.32 30.99
N PRO A 544 22.48 -28.47 30.50
CA PRO A 544 21.69 -29.68 30.35
C PRO A 544 21.03 -30.07 31.67
N HIS A 545 19.72 -30.23 31.64
CA HIS A 545 18.93 -30.70 32.77
C HIS A 545 18.81 -32.22 32.73
N VAL A 546 19.08 -32.85 33.86
CA VAL A 546 18.81 -34.27 34.12
C VAL A 546 17.67 -34.32 35.13
N ASP A 547 16.63 -35.09 34.82
CA ASP A 547 15.48 -35.27 35.70
C ASP A 547 15.80 -36.16 36.92
N GLU A 548 14.84 -36.27 37.84
CA GLU A 548 14.98 -37.03 39.10
C GLU A 548 15.25 -38.53 38.88
N ASN A 549 14.91 -39.07 37.70
CA ASN A 549 15.11 -40.47 37.34
C ASN A 549 16.41 -40.70 36.56
N GLY A 550 17.24 -39.67 36.37
CA GLY A 550 18.46 -39.74 35.58
C GLY A 550 18.24 -39.60 34.07
N GLY A 551 17.01 -39.29 33.64
CA GLY A 551 16.66 -39.04 32.24
C GLY A 551 17.07 -37.63 31.79
N VAL A 552 17.34 -37.48 30.49
CA VAL A 552 17.62 -36.17 29.86
C VAL A 552 16.46 -35.85 28.93
N PRO A 553 15.43 -35.10 29.39
CA PRO A 553 14.29 -34.78 28.54
C PRO A 553 14.73 -33.93 27.35
N ARG A 554 14.07 -34.08 26.20
CA ARG A 554 14.37 -33.32 24.98
C ARG A 554 14.28 -31.80 25.19
N LEU A 555 13.30 -31.37 25.98
CA LEU A 555 13.03 -29.98 26.30
C LEU A 555 13.18 -29.75 27.81
N ALA A 556 13.69 -28.58 28.18
CA ALA A 556 13.67 -28.10 29.55
C ALA A 556 13.28 -26.62 29.56
N PHE A 557 12.17 -26.29 30.22
CA PHE A 557 11.66 -24.93 30.29
C PHE A 557 12.26 -24.19 31.50
N PRO A 558 12.43 -22.86 31.43
CA PRO A 558 12.93 -22.03 32.53
C PRO A 558 11.96 -21.84 33.71
N THR A 559 11.10 -22.83 33.97
CA THR A 559 10.22 -22.90 35.14
C THR A 559 10.92 -23.65 36.30
N PRO A 560 10.43 -23.52 37.55
CA PRO A 560 10.99 -24.28 38.68
C PRO A 560 10.96 -25.80 38.46
N SER A 561 9.88 -26.32 37.86
CA SER A 561 9.69 -27.74 37.52
C SER A 561 10.42 -28.20 36.27
N ARG A 562 11.02 -27.27 35.52
CA ARG A 562 11.61 -27.49 34.19
C ARG A 562 10.62 -27.93 33.10
N ARG A 563 9.32 -27.83 33.38
CA ARG A 563 8.20 -28.17 32.50
C ARG A 563 7.34 -26.93 32.23
N ALA A 564 6.76 -26.82 31.04
CA ALA A 564 5.85 -25.71 30.71
C ALA A 564 4.54 -25.82 31.51
N VAL A 565 3.84 -24.72 31.73
CA VAL A 565 2.68 -24.66 32.62
C VAL A 565 1.40 -24.38 31.85
N PHE A 566 0.41 -25.28 31.99
CA PHE A 566 -0.97 -25.03 31.62
C PHE A 566 -1.64 -24.09 32.63
N HIS A 567 -2.40 -23.11 32.13
CA HIS A 567 -3.17 -22.20 32.99
C HIS A 567 -4.66 -22.25 32.64
N ALA A 568 -5.50 -22.67 33.58
CA ALA A 568 -6.96 -22.66 33.45
C ALA A 568 -7.50 -21.22 33.61
N ARG A 569 -7.44 -20.43 32.54
CA ARG A 569 -7.83 -19.01 32.54
C ARG A 569 -9.29 -18.85 32.11
N ALA A 570 -10.18 -18.59 33.07
CA ALA A 570 -11.58 -18.37 32.76
C ALA A 570 -11.81 -17.09 31.93
N HIS A 571 -12.74 -17.13 30.99
CA HIS A 571 -13.20 -15.94 30.27
C HIS A 571 -13.74 -14.90 31.26
N ARG A 572 -13.42 -13.64 30.99
CA ARG A 572 -13.89 -12.47 31.72
C ARG A 572 -14.28 -11.40 30.71
N ASP A 573 -15.35 -10.68 31.01
CA ASP A 573 -15.73 -9.53 30.21
C ASP A 573 -14.64 -8.43 30.28
N PRO A 574 -14.52 -7.61 29.21
CA PRO A 574 -13.79 -6.35 29.25
C PRO A 574 -14.19 -5.47 30.43
N ALA A 575 -13.27 -4.60 30.86
CA ALA A 575 -13.53 -3.71 32.00
C ALA A 575 -14.60 -2.65 31.71
N GLU A 576 -14.78 -2.30 30.43
CA GLU A 576 -15.78 -1.31 30.00
C GLU A 576 -16.66 -1.84 28.86
N LEU A 577 -17.78 -2.47 29.22
CA LEU A 577 -18.81 -2.91 28.28
C LEU A 577 -19.74 -1.77 27.84
N PRO A 578 -20.37 -1.88 26.65
CA PRO A 578 -21.46 -0.99 26.24
C PRO A 578 -22.62 -0.98 27.24
N GLY A 579 -23.27 0.17 27.37
CA GLY A 579 -24.40 0.32 28.28
C GLY A 579 -25.19 1.61 28.05
N GLU A 580 -26.06 1.95 29.01
CA GLU A 580 -26.87 3.16 28.94
C GLU A 580 -25.98 4.40 28.77
N GLY A 581 -26.23 5.17 27.70
CA GLY A 581 -25.46 6.35 27.33
C GLY A 581 -24.22 6.10 26.44
N TYR A 582 -23.67 4.88 26.37
CA TYR A 582 -22.49 4.53 25.57
C TYR A 582 -22.66 3.13 24.92
N PRO A 583 -23.47 3.02 23.86
CA PRO A 583 -23.92 1.72 23.34
C PRO A 583 -22.96 1.06 22.33
N VAL A 584 -21.88 1.72 21.92
CA VAL A 584 -20.98 1.23 20.86
C VAL A 584 -19.61 0.87 21.45
N VAL A 585 -19.00 -0.22 20.98
CA VAL A 585 -17.59 -0.54 21.30
C VAL A 585 -16.66 0.15 20.31
N LEU A 586 -15.78 1.02 20.79
CA LEU A 586 -14.67 1.55 20.02
C LEU A 586 -13.47 0.61 20.10
N ASN A 587 -12.96 0.24 18.92
CA ASN A 587 -11.65 -0.36 18.72
C ASN A 587 -10.70 0.67 18.06
N THR A 588 -9.42 0.66 18.42
CA THR A 588 -8.41 1.56 17.84
C THR A 588 -7.30 0.79 17.12
N GLY A 589 -6.70 1.37 16.08
CA GLY A 589 -5.63 0.66 15.37
C GLY A 589 -4.75 1.52 14.47
N ARG A 590 -4.14 0.87 13.48
CA ARG A 590 -3.09 1.44 12.61
C ARG A 590 -3.46 1.29 11.15
N LEU A 591 -2.91 2.18 10.33
CA LEU A 591 -2.95 2.17 8.87
C LEU A 591 -1.58 1.79 8.33
N GLN A 592 -1.56 1.16 7.15
CA GLN A 592 -0.34 0.60 6.58
C GLN A 592 0.76 1.64 6.35
N HIS A 593 0.42 2.87 5.96
CA HIS A 593 1.39 3.88 5.55
C HIS A 593 1.84 4.83 6.66
N HIS A 594 1.20 4.74 7.83
CA HIS A 594 1.45 5.64 8.94
C HIS A 594 2.07 4.95 10.15
N TRP A 595 3.20 5.48 10.62
CA TRP A 595 3.84 5.02 11.85
C TRP A 595 3.40 5.89 13.02
N HIS A 596 2.60 5.29 13.91
CA HIS A 596 2.16 5.90 15.18
C HIS A 596 1.69 7.34 14.98
N THR A 597 2.29 8.34 15.63
CA THR A 597 1.72 9.68 15.75
C THR A 597 2.11 10.63 14.60
N LEU A 598 2.40 10.10 13.42
CA LEU A 598 2.71 10.84 12.17
C LEU A 598 3.93 11.76 12.18
N THR A 599 4.66 11.87 13.29
CA THR A 599 5.83 12.75 13.41
C THR A 599 6.93 12.46 12.38
N LYS A 600 7.00 11.20 11.91
CA LYS A 600 7.89 10.72 10.85
C LYS A 600 7.16 10.55 9.52
N THR A 601 6.23 9.59 9.43
CA THR A 601 5.60 9.21 8.16
C THR A 601 4.67 10.26 7.58
N GLY A 602 4.03 11.11 8.40
CA GLY A 602 3.18 12.20 7.92
C GLY A 602 3.95 13.30 7.19
N ARG A 603 5.28 13.34 7.35
CA ARG A 603 6.16 14.27 6.61
C ARG A 603 6.56 13.74 5.23
N ILE A 604 6.29 12.46 4.95
CA ILE A 604 6.61 11.84 3.66
C ILE A 604 5.38 11.96 2.76
N LYS A 605 5.39 12.96 1.86
CA LYS A 605 4.23 13.31 1.00
C LYS A 605 3.62 12.12 0.27
N THR A 606 4.44 11.16 -0.18
CA THR A 606 3.97 9.97 -0.89
C THR A 606 3.18 9.01 0.01
N LEU A 607 3.58 8.86 1.28
CA LEU A 607 2.84 8.05 2.26
C LEU A 607 1.58 8.76 2.74
N ASP A 608 1.68 10.08 2.96
CA ASP A 608 0.58 10.90 3.44
C ASP A 608 -0.59 10.93 2.45
N ARG A 609 -0.31 11.05 1.15
CA ARG A 609 -1.33 10.98 0.08
C ARG A 609 -2.14 9.68 0.07
N LEU A 610 -1.57 8.57 0.56
CA LEU A 610 -2.26 7.28 0.59
C LEU A 610 -3.27 7.17 1.75
N HIS A 611 -3.08 7.92 2.84
CA HIS A 611 -4.03 8.03 3.95
C HIS A 611 -4.01 9.45 4.54
N PRO A 612 -4.58 10.46 3.85
CA PRO A 612 -4.36 11.86 4.19
C PRO A 612 -5.17 12.38 5.38
N SER A 613 -6.17 11.63 5.85
CA SER A 613 -7.14 12.11 6.83
C SER A 613 -7.54 11.04 7.86
N PRO A 614 -7.88 11.46 9.10
CA PRO A 614 -8.45 10.56 10.10
C PRO A 614 -9.85 10.14 9.70
N PHE A 615 -10.37 9.07 10.31
CA PHE A 615 -11.75 8.63 10.13
C PHE A 615 -12.24 7.80 11.32
N VAL A 616 -13.55 7.61 11.43
CA VAL A 616 -14.16 6.57 12.25
C VAL A 616 -14.98 5.64 11.35
N GLU A 617 -14.58 4.37 11.27
CA GLU A 617 -15.30 3.32 10.57
C GLU A 617 -16.55 2.92 11.37
N ILE A 618 -17.72 2.98 10.73
CA ILE A 618 -19.03 2.68 11.34
C ILE A 618 -19.80 1.72 10.44
N HIS A 619 -20.41 0.69 11.02
CA HIS A 619 -21.21 -0.27 10.26
C HIS A 619 -22.47 0.40 9.65
N PRO A 620 -22.87 0.10 8.39
CA PRO A 620 -24.01 0.75 7.71
C PRO A 620 -25.33 0.76 8.51
N HIS A 621 -25.62 -0.35 9.19
CA HIS A 621 -26.79 -0.45 10.08
C HIS A 621 -26.75 0.54 11.25
N ASP A 622 -25.60 0.69 11.90
CA ASP A 622 -25.46 1.58 13.05
C ASP A 622 -25.46 3.04 12.59
N ALA A 623 -24.79 3.34 11.47
CA ALA A 623 -24.81 4.65 10.83
C ALA A 623 -26.25 5.09 10.50
N THR A 624 -27.05 4.21 9.88
CA THR A 624 -28.47 4.46 9.59
C THR A 624 -29.28 4.72 10.86
N THR A 625 -29.06 3.91 11.90
CA THR A 625 -29.78 4.01 13.19
C THR A 625 -29.48 5.32 13.91
N LEU A 626 -28.25 5.81 13.78
CA LEU A 626 -27.75 7.02 14.44
C LEU A 626 -27.92 8.29 13.59
N GLY A 627 -28.42 8.18 12.35
CA GLY A 627 -28.54 9.31 11.42
C GLY A 627 -27.19 9.87 10.98
N ILE A 628 -26.20 9.01 10.79
CA ILE A 628 -24.84 9.35 10.34
C ILE A 628 -24.68 8.90 8.88
N SER A 629 -24.24 9.81 8.02
CA SER A 629 -23.89 9.55 6.63
C SER A 629 -22.36 9.46 6.45
N ASP A 630 -21.92 8.87 5.34
CA ASP A 630 -20.50 8.85 4.98
C ASP A 630 -19.96 10.28 4.80
N GLY A 631 -18.80 10.57 5.40
CA GLY A 631 -18.21 11.91 5.41
C GLY A 631 -18.79 12.90 6.44
N ASP A 632 -19.78 12.52 7.24
CA ASP A 632 -20.24 13.35 8.37
C ASP A 632 -19.16 13.43 9.45
N ILE A 633 -18.97 14.60 10.05
CA ILE A 633 -18.15 14.72 11.26
C ILE A 633 -18.93 14.18 12.45
N VAL A 634 -18.41 13.12 13.07
CA VAL A 634 -19.03 12.41 14.19
C VAL A 634 -18.29 12.74 15.47
N GLU A 635 -19.02 13.19 16.49
CA GLU A 635 -18.54 13.21 17.87
C GLU A 635 -18.54 11.78 18.41
N ILE A 636 -17.36 11.34 18.83
CA ILE A 636 -17.12 10.10 19.54
C ILE A 636 -16.95 10.49 21.01
N ALA A 637 -17.87 10.10 21.88
CA ALA A 637 -17.87 10.46 23.29
C ALA A 637 -17.72 9.23 24.17
N SER A 638 -16.88 9.30 25.21
CA SER A 638 -16.82 8.29 26.28
C SER A 638 -16.99 8.94 27.64
N ARG A 639 -16.80 8.17 28.72
CA ARG A 639 -16.77 8.68 30.10
C ARG A 639 -15.60 9.64 30.38
N ARG A 640 -14.57 9.63 29.52
CA ARG A 640 -13.30 10.34 29.73
C ARG A 640 -13.19 11.65 28.92
N GLY A 641 -13.86 11.72 27.77
CA GLY A 641 -13.76 12.87 26.89
C GLY A 641 -14.46 12.65 25.55
N THR A 642 -14.08 13.46 24.57
CA THR A 642 -14.59 13.40 23.20
C THR A 642 -13.48 13.47 22.17
N ALA A 643 -13.75 12.97 20.97
CA ALA A 643 -12.98 13.17 19.75
C ALA A 643 -13.94 13.36 18.57
N GLU A 644 -13.51 14.03 17.52
CA GLU A 644 -14.33 14.30 16.34
C GLU A 644 -13.60 13.81 15.09
N LEU A 645 -14.18 12.83 14.40
CA LEU A 645 -13.60 12.26 13.19
C LEU A 645 -14.66 12.13 12.10
N PRO A 646 -14.31 12.24 10.81
CA PRO A 646 -15.25 11.98 9.74
C PRO A 646 -15.64 10.50 9.70
N ALA A 647 -16.92 10.22 9.47
CA ALA A 647 -17.45 8.88 9.32
C ALA A 647 -16.94 8.25 8.02
N LEU A 648 -16.51 7.00 8.11
CA LEU A 648 -16.32 6.08 6.99
C LEU A 648 -17.33 4.93 7.16
N VAL A 649 -18.39 4.92 6.37
CA VAL A 649 -19.44 3.90 6.49
C VAL A 649 -19.00 2.63 5.76
N SER A 650 -18.78 1.55 6.50
CA SER A 650 -18.24 0.29 5.97
C SER A 650 -18.71 -0.93 6.77
N ASP A 651 -19.03 -2.02 6.09
CA ASP A 651 -19.40 -3.31 6.68
C ASP A 651 -18.19 -4.11 7.22
N ARG A 652 -16.97 -3.57 7.12
CA ARG A 652 -15.75 -4.19 7.67
C ARG A 652 -15.77 -4.31 9.19
N VAL A 653 -16.42 -3.37 9.89
CA VAL A 653 -16.60 -3.39 11.35
C VAL A 653 -17.89 -4.13 11.71
N LYS A 654 -17.89 -4.90 12.80
CA LYS A 654 -19.10 -5.57 13.31
C LYS A 654 -20.15 -4.55 13.77
N ARG A 655 -21.44 -4.87 13.64
CA ARG A 655 -22.55 -4.09 14.25
C ARG A 655 -22.34 -3.91 15.75
N GLY A 656 -22.70 -2.74 16.25
CA GLY A 656 -22.47 -2.32 17.64
C GLY A 656 -21.01 -1.98 17.94
N SER A 657 -20.14 -1.91 16.93
CA SER A 657 -18.72 -1.55 17.07
C SER A 657 -18.31 -0.50 16.05
N CYS A 658 -17.30 0.29 16.39
CA CYS A 658 -16.63 1.22 15.48
C CYS A 658 -15.12 1.12 15.58
N PHE A 659 -14.41 1.66 14.59
CA PHE A 659 -12.96 1.65 14.57
C PHE A 659 -12.37 3.01 14.21
N ALA A 660 -11.32 3.42 14.90
CA ALA A 660 -10.58 4.63 14.53
C ALA A 660 -9.05 4.43 14.60
N PRO A 661 -8.29 4.86 13.59
CA PRO A 661 -6.83 4.95 13.68
C PRO A 661 -6.39 6.05 14.65
N PHE A 662 -5.31 5.82 15.42
CA PHE A 662 -4.84 6.77 16.44
C PHE A 662 -3.79 7.77 15.97
N HIS A 663 -3.55 7.85 14.65
CA HIS A 663 -2.39 8.56 14.09
C HIS A 663 -2.43 10.08 14.30
N TRP A 664 -3.60 10.69 14.18
CA TRP A 664 -3.81 12.13 14.25
C TRP A 664 -3.93 12.64 15.69
N ASN A 665 -3.45 13.85 15.91
CA ASN A 665 -3.41 14.51 17.22
C ASN A 665 -3.39 16.04 17.06
N ASP A 666 -3.16 16.78 18.14
CA ASP A 666 -3.27 18.25 18.18
C ASP A 666 -2.41 18.97 17.15
N THR A 667 -1.30 18.38 16.70
CA THR A 667 -0.48 18.98 15.64
C THR A 667 -1.15 18.98 14.27
N HIS A 668 -2.26 18.24 14.11
CA HIS A 668 -3.04 18.12 12.88
C HIS A 668 -4.40 18.81 12.97
N GLY A 669 -4.85 19.15 14.18
CA GLY A 669 -6.14 19.80 14.42
C GLY A 669 -6.72 19.47 15.80
N PRO A 670 -7.61 20.34 16.31
CA PRO A 670 -8.28 20.11 17.58
C PRO A 670 -9.23 18.91 17.50
N GLY A 671 -9.39 18.19 18.60
CA GLY A 671 -10.39 17.11 18.72
C GLY A 671 -10.06 15.82 17.97
N LEU A 672 -8.90 15.71 17.32
CA LEU A 672 -8.56 14.52 16.50
C LEU A 672 -7.96 13.35 17.28
N THR A 673 -7.48 13.57 18.51
CA THR A 673 -6.76 12.53 19.26
C THR A 673 -7.72 11.49 19.86
N ILE A 674 -7.89 10.36 19.18
CA ILE A 674 -8.82 9.30 19.61
C ILE A 674 -8.52 8.75 21.02
N ASN A 675 -7.27 8.80 21.48
CA ASN A 675 -6.91 8.36 22.84
C ASN A 675 -7.48 9.27 23.96
N ALA A 676 -8.17 10.35 23.61
CA ALA A 676 -9.02 11.10 24.53
C ALA A 676 -10.25 10.29 25.02
N VAL A 677 -10.69 9.29 24.26
CA VAL A 677 -11.89 8.50 24.59
C VAL A 677 -11.60 7.07 25.04
N THR A 678 -10.36 6.57 24.91
CA THR A 678 -10.00 5.17 25.20
C THR A 678 -9.92 4.86 26.69
N ASN A 679 -10.32 3.64 27.05
CA ASN A 679 -10.32 3.07 28.39
C ASN A 679 -8.89 2.96 28.95
N ASP A 680 -8.72 3.31 30.23
CA ASP A 680 -7.48 3.26 30.98
C ASP A 680 -7.40 2.09 31.97
N ALA A 681 -8.38 1.19 31.98
CA ALA A 681 -8.26 -0.09 32.67
C ALA A 681 -7.08 -0.92 32.13
N VAL A 682 -6.42 -1.65 33.03
CA VAL A 682 -5.21 -2.41 32.72
C VAL A 682 -5.35 -3.89 33.07
N ASP A 683 -4.60 -4.74 32.38
CA ASP A 683 -4.35 -6.12 32.82
C ASP A 683 -3.65 -6.11 34.19
N PRO A 684 -4.14 -6.86 35.18
CA PRO A 684 -3.60 -6.82 36.54
C PRO A 684 -2.19 -7.43 36.67
N ASP A 685 -1.80 -8.34 35.75
CA ASP A 685 -0.50 -9.00 35.77
C ASP A 685 0.55 -8.18 34.99
N SER A 686 0.20 -7.68 33.80
CA SER A 686 1.13 -6.98 32.92
C SER A 686 1.04 -5.46 32.96
N LEU A 687 -0.03 -4.91 33.55
CA LEU A 687 -0.32 -3.48 33.66
C LEU A 687 -0.52 -2.81 32.29
N GLN A 688 -0.86 -3.61 31.27
CA GLN A 688 -1.10 -3.15 29.91
C GLN A 688 -2.55 -2.66 29.74
N PRO A 689 -2.80 -1.48 29.16
CA PRO A 689 -4.15 -0.93 29.02
C PRO A 689 -5.02 -1.57 27.93
N GLU A 690 -6.33 -1.54 28.15
CA GLU A 690 -7.39 -2.07 27.28
C GLU A 690 -7.81 -1.08 26.17
N PHE A 691 -6.92 -0.83 25.20
CA PHE A 691 -7.23 0.06 24.06
C PHE A 691 -8.27 -0.52 23.07
N LYS A 692 -8.48 -1.84 23.07
CA LYS A 692 -9.28 -2.53 22.04
C LYS A 692 -10.77 -2.59 22.35
N VAL A 693 -11.16 -2.26 23.58
CA VAL A 693 -12.55 -2.20 24.02
C VAL A 693 -12.74 -0.94 24.84
N SER A 694 -13.54 -0.01 24.32
CA SER A 694 -13.96 1.20 25.05
C SER A 694 -15.41 1.49 24.69
N ALA A 695 -16.28 1.66 25.68
CA ALA A 695 -17.66 2.03 25.42
C ALA A 695 -17.76 3.52 25.03
N VAL A 696 -18.38 3.78 23.89
CA VAL A 696 -18.57 5.13 23.33
C VAL A 696 -20.00 5.36 22.86
N ALA A 697 -20.36 6.63 22.73
CA ALA A 697 -21.51 7.09 21.97
C ALA A 697 -21.01 7.80 20.71
N LEU A 698 -21.75 7.63 19.62
CA LEU A 698 -21.50 8.30 18.35
C LEU A 698 -22.65 9.28 18.10
N ARG A 699 -22.33 10.53 17.80
CA ARG A 699 -23.33 11.57 17.51
C ARG A 699 -22.94 12.34 16.25
N PRO A 700 -23.85 12.50 15.27
CA PRO A 700 -23.60 13.41 14.16
C PRO A 700 -23.49 14.85 14.71
N THR A 701 -22.48 15.59 14.26
CA THR A 701 -22.32 17.01 14.66
C THR A 701 -23.08 17.97 13.75
N GLY A 702 -23.62 17.47 12.63
CA GLY A 702 -24.26 18.29 11.58
C GLY A 702 -23.28 18.99 10.64
N ARG A 703 -21.97 18.77 10.81
CA ARG A 703 -20.92 19.22 9.88
C ARG A 703 -20.50 18.06 8.98
N THR A 704 -20.13 18.37 7.75
CA THR A 704 -19.53 17.42 6.80
C THR A 704 -18.06 17.76 6.57
N VAL A 705 -17.27 16.82 6.01
CA VAL A 705 -15.90 17.14 5.58
C VAL A 705 -15.88 18.34 4.62
N ALA A 706 -16.89 18.48 3.76
CA ALA A 706 -17.01 19.61 2.83
C ALA A 706 -17.12 20.98 3.55
N ASP A 707 -17.73 21.03 4.73
CA ASP A 707 -17.86 22.24 5.55
C ASP A 707 -16.56 22.61 6.29
N SER A 708 -15.58 21.69 6.33
CA SER A 708 -14.36 21.77 7.13
C SER A 708 -13.06 21.88 6.32
N MET A 709 -13.14 21.92 4.99
CA MET A 709 -11.97 22.01 4.11
C MET A 709 -11.48 23.47 3.99
N PRO A 710 -10.27 23.83 4.46
CA PRO A 710 -9.63 25.07 4.03
C PRO A 710 -9.27 25.00 2.53
N GLU A 711 -9.33 26.13 1.82
CA GLU A 711 -8.96 26.25 0.40
C GLU A 711 -7.58 25.60 0.12
N LYS A 712 -7.52 24.67 -0.84
CA LYS A 712 -6.27 24.05 -1.31
C LYS A 712 -5.32 25.12 -1.87
N GLN A 713 -4.14 25.29 -1.26
CA GLN A 713 -3.02 26.03 -1.87
C GLN A 713 -2.43 25.21 -3.04
N LYS A 714 -2.31 25.84 -4.21
CA LYS A 714 -1.53 25.32 -5.36
C LYS A 714 -0.03 25.27 -5.01
N GLU A 715 0.65 24.14 -5.25
CA GLU A 715 2.12 24.07 -5.21
C GLU A 715 2.71 24.79 -6.45
N ALA A 716 3.76 25.60 -6.26
CA ALA A 716 4.43 26.33 -7.35
C ALA A 716 5.36 25.41 -8.17
N LEU A 717 5.47 25.65 -9.49
CA LEU A 717 6.41 24.93 -10.37
C LEU A 717 7.86 25.30 -10.01
N GLY A 718 8.74 24.29 -9.90
CA GLY A 718 10.17 24.49 -9.66
C GLY A 718 10.97 24.85 -10.92
N ASP A 719 12.28 25.06 -10.74
CA ASP A 719 13.23 25.54 -11.77
C ASP A 719 13.30 24.67 -13.04
N ILE A 720 13.12 23.36 -12.87
CA ILE A 720 12.93 22.39 -13.95
C ILE A 720 11.54 21.75 -13.78
N ALA A 721 10.73 21.76 -14.82
CA ALA A 721 9.38 21.19 -14.81
C ALA A 721 9.20 20.15 -15.92
N ILE A 722 8.70 18.97 -15.56
CA ILE A 722 8.30 17.90 -16.47
C ILE A 722 6.79 17.97 -16.63
N LEU A 723 6.33 18.26 -17.83
CA LEU A 723 4.92 18.34 -18.18
C LEU A 723 4.56 17.19 -19.10
N TRP A 724 3.47 16.48 -18.78
CA TRP A 724 3.08 15.31 -19.57
C TRP A 724 1.59 15.31 -19.94
N THR A 725 1.29 14.66 -21.06
CA THR A 725 -0.09 14.42 -21.51
C THR A 725 -0.22 13.03 -22.14
N SER A 726 -1.23 12.28 -21.71
CA SER A 726 -1.39 10.87 -22.01
C SER A 726 -2.87 10.46 -22.01
N GLN A 727 -3.33 9.78 -23.08
CA GLN A 727 -4.66 9.16 -23.08
C GLN A 727 -4.63 7.74 -22.51
N THR A 728 -3.56 6.99 -22.79
CA THR A 728 -3.44 5.55 -22.47
C THR A 728 -2.36 5.24 -21.44
N GLY A 729 -1.84 6.24 -20.73
CA GLY A 729 -0.82 6.09 -19.67
C GLY A 729 0.64 5.94 -20.13
N ASN A 730 0.92 5.89 -21.44
CA ASN A 730 2.29 5.68 -21.96
C ASN A 730 3.23 6.87 -21.69
N ALA A 731 2.79 8.08 -22.05
CA ALA A 731 3.60 9.29 -21.84
C ALA A 731 3.76 9.61 -20.34
N GLU A 732 2.74 9.29 -19.54
CA GLU A 732 2.79 9.36 -18.06
C GLU A 732 3.87 8.43 -17.48
N THR A 733 3.88 7.17 -17.91
CA THR A 733 4.88 6.17 -17.48
C THR A 733 6.29 6.61 -17.84
N ALA A 734 6.47 7.17 -19.05
CA ALA A 734 7.74 7.73 -19.48
C ALA A 734 8.15 8.96 -18.64
N ALA A 735 7.22 9.87 -18.34
CA ALA A 735 7.48 11.04 -17.50
C ALA A 735 7.89 10.66 -16.07
N VAL A 736 7.23 9.67 -15.47
CA VAL A 736 7.63 9.13 -14.16
C VAL A 736 9.03 8.51 -14.23
N SER A 737 9.36 7.81 -15.31
CA SER A 737 10.69 7.22 -15.51
C SER A 737 11.77 8.29 -15.67
N VAL A 738 11.52 9.31 -16.49
CA VAL A 738 12.43 10.46 -16.69
C VAL A 738 12.62 11.23 -15.39
N HIS A 739 11.54 11.53 -14.66
CA HIS A 739 11.59 12.22 -13.36
C HIS A 739 12.49 11.48 -12.36
N ARG A 740 12.30 10.16 -12.25
CA ARG A 740 13.12 9.29 -11.39
C ARG A 740 14.60 9.32 -11.80
N LEU A 741 14.89 9.30 -13.10
CA LEU A 741 16.25 9.29 -13.62
C LEU A 741 16.94 10.65 -13.44
N LEU A 742 16.24 11.77 -13.65
CA LEU A 742 16.75 13.11 -13.33
C LEU A 742 17.07 13.23 -11.85
N HIS A 743 16.17 12.78 -10.97
CA HIS A 743 16.42 12.77 -9.53
C HIS A 743 17.62 11.88 -9.16
N THR A 744 17.78 10.72 -9.82
CA THR A 744 18.92 9.82 -9.61
C THR A 744 20.25 10.47 -10.03
N ALA A 745 20.20 11.31 -11.06
CA ALA A 745 21.35 12.09 -11.52
C ALA A 745 21.59 13.38 -10.72
N GLY A 746 20.83 13.63 -9.64
CA GLY A 746 20.98 14.80 -8.77
C GLY A 746 20.27 16.06 -9.25
N ILE A 747 19.37 15.94 -10.24
CA ILE A 747 18.63 17.06 -10.83
C ILE A 747 17.22 17.11 -10.23
N SER A 748 16.91 18.19 -9.49
CA SER A 748 15.58 18.43 -8.93
C SER A 748 14.63 18.94 -10.02
N ALA A 749 13.57 18.19 -10.31
CA ALA A 749 12.52 18.56 -11.26
C ALA A 749 11.14 18.34 -10.66
N THR A 750 10.20 19.21 -10.98
CA THR A 750 8.77 19.05 -10.66
C THR A 750 8.12 18.22 -11.76
N ILE A 751 7.14 17.37 -11.46
CA ILE A 751 6.36 16.62 -12.46
C ILE A 751 4.88 16.93 -12.30
N THR A 752 4.23 17.33 -13.38
CA THR A 752 2.83 17.78 -13.37
C THR A 752 2.12 17.38 -14.67
N ALA A 753 0.85 16.99 -14.58
CA ALA A 753 0.04 16.75 -15.78
C ALA A 753 -0.28 18.08 -16.46
N MET A 754 -0.39 18.10 -17.79
CA MET A 754 -0.60 19.36 -18.52
C MET A 754 -1.90 20.08 -18.12
N ASP A 755 -2.97 19.36 -17.78
CA ASP A 755 -4.25 19.94 -17.32
C ASP A 755 -4.20 20.56 -15.91
N GLU A 756 -3.17 20.23 -15.14
CA GLU A 756 -2.89 20.80 -13.82
C GLU A 756 -1.96 22.02 -13.88
N CYS A 757 -1.40 22.32 -15.05
CA CYS A 757 -0.48 23.44 -15.29
C CYS A 757 -1.18 24.57 -16.07
N ASP A 758 -1.02 25.82 -15.61
CA ASP A 758 -1.36 26.98 -16.44
C ASP A 758 -0.12 27.39 -17.26
N PRO A 759 -0.18 27.51 -18.60
CA PRO A 759 0.95 28.00 -19.39
C PRO A 759 1.51 29.35 -18.94
N ALA A 760 0.73 30.17 -18.21
CA ALA A 760 1.22 31.40 -17.59
C ALA A 760 2.31 31.14 -16.53
N ASP A 761 2.27 29.99 -15.85
CA ASP A 761 3.22 29.59 -14.80
C ASP A 761 4.59 29.18 -15.39
N LEU A 762 4.68 28.97 -16.72
CA LEU A 762 5.95 28.67 -17.40
C LEU A 762 6.94 29.85 -17.40
N VAL A 763 6.48 31.06 -17.07
CA VAL A 763 7.34 32.25 -16.98
C VAL A 763 8.36 32.18 -15.84
N ASP A 764 8.13 31.30 -14.87
CA ASP A 764 9.00 31.09 -13.71
C ASP A 764 9.83 29.79 -13.84
N VAL A 765 9.76 29.10 -14.99
CA VAL A 765 10.45 27.83 -15.25
C VAL A 765 11.65 28.07 -16.16
N ASN A 766 12.86 27.70 -15.70
CA ASN A 766 14.07 27.83 -16.52
C ASN A 766 14.23 26.68 -17.52
N THR A 767 13.81 25.45 -17.19
CA THR A 767 13.87 24.32 -18.14
C THR A 767 12.58 23.48 -18.11
N ALA A 768 11.87 23.38 -19.23
CA ALA A 768 10.65 22.58 -19.36
C ALA A 768 10.87 21.31 -20.19
N VAL A 769 10.47 20.16 -19.65
CA VAL A 769 10.58 18.85 -20.29
C VAL A 769 9.17 18.37 -20.65
N MET A 770 8.83 18.39 -21.95
CA MET A 770 7.50 18.05 -22.44
C MET A 770 7.46 16.59 -22.91
N ILE A 771 6.60 15.77 -22.33
CA ILE A 771 6.44 14.35 -22.72
C ILE A 771 5.00 14.11 -23.12
N ALA A 772 4.76 14.00 -24.42
CA ALA A 772 3.42 14.05 -24.98
C ALA A 772 3.12 12.85 -25.87
N SER A 773 1.98 12.21 -25.62
CA SER A 773 1.37 11.31 -26.62
C SER A 773 0.51 12.10 -27.60
N SER A 774 0.31 11.58 -28.80
CA SER A 774 -0.64 12.12 -29.78
C SER A 774 -1.90 11.28 -29.83
N PHE A 775 -3.05 11.93 -29.98
CA PHE A 775 -4.37 11.30 -30.05
C PHE A 775 -5.04 11.53 -31.42
N GLY A 776 -5.66 10.48 -31.97
CA GLY A 776 -6.37 10.52 -33.25
C GLY A 776 -5.47 10.92 -34.43
N GLU A 777 -5.89 11.96 -35.16
CA GLU A 777 -5.16 12.52 -36.32
C GLU A 777 -3.94 13.39 -35.92
N GLY A 778 -3.36 13.18 -34.73
CA GLY A 778 -2.18 13.93 -34.25
C GLY A 778 -2.44 15.04 -33.21
N GLY A 779 -3.62 15.11 -32.60
CA GLY A 779 -3.98 16.16 -31.61
C GLY A 779 -3.57 15.86 -30.16
N PRO A 780 -3.73 16.82 -29.22
CA PRO A 780 -3.49 16.58 -27.79
C PRO A 780 -4.46 15.54 -27.21
N PRO A 781 -4.00 14.71 -26.25
CA PRO A 781 -4.87 13.95 -25.36
C PRO A 781 -5.79 14.86 -24.52
N ASP A 782 -6.86 14.30 -23.94
CA ASP A 782 -7.85 15.10 -23.21
C ASP A 782 -7.21 15.89 -22.04
N ASN A 783 -6.27 15.27 -21.32
CA ASN A 783 -5.54 15.89 -20.21
C ASN A 783 -4.39 16.84 -20.65
N GLY A 784 -4.25 17.12 -21.94
CA GLY A 784 -3.35 18.13 -22.49
C GLY A 784 -4.06 19.21 -23.32
N ALA A 785 -5.35 19.01 -23.61
CA ALA A 785 -6.09 19.87 -24.53
C ALA A 785 -6.24 21.31 -24.02
N ARG A 786 -6.49 21.51 -22.71
CA ARG A 786 -6.63 22.84 -22.11
C ARG A 786 -5.31 23.60 -22.12
N PHE A 787 -4.24 22.92 -21.71
CA PHE A 787 -2.88 23.44 -21.74
C PHE A 787 -2.47 23.86 -23.15
N TRP A 788 -2.70 22.99 -24.14
CA TRP A 788 -2.42 23.29 -25.55
C TRP A 788 -3.21 24.50 -26.05
N ALA A 789 -4.50 24.59 -25.73
CA ALA A 789 -5.33 25.72 -26.14
C ALA A 789 -4.85 27.06 -25.54
N ALA A 790 -4.46 27.04 -24.25
CA ALA A 790 -3.90 28.22 -23.59
C ALA A 790 -2.51 28.59 -24.15
N LEU A 791 -1.63 27.61 -24.35
CA LEU A 791 -0.29 27.80 -24.92
C LEU A 791 -0.33 28.30 -26.38
N ALA A 792 -1.28 27.81 -27.17
CA ALA A 792 -1.53 28.25 -28.55
C ALA A 792 -2.22 29.63 -28.64
N GLY A 793 -2.80 30.11 -27.54
CA GLY A 793 -3.40 31.44 -27.41
C GLY A 793 -2.38 32.54 -27.13
N ASP A 794 -2.81 33.59 -26.42
CA ASP A 794 -1.99 34.76 -26.07
C ASP A 794 -1.07 34.48 -24.86
N THR A 795 -0.09 33.58 -25.05
CA THR A 795 0.93 33.27 -24.04
C THR A 795 2.08 34.27 -24.15
N LYS A 796 2.58 34.75 -22.99
CA LYS A 796 3.73 35.65 -22.93
C LYS A 796 4.99 35.00 -23.53
N PRO A 797 5.93 35.78 -24.11
CA PRO A 797 7.19 35.24 -24.60
C PRO A 797 7.99 34.52 -23.50
N LEU A 798 8.47 33.32 -23.81
CA LEU A 798 9.26 32.43 -22.93
C LEU A 798 10.75 32.47 -23.30
N ASN A 799 11.27 33.66 -23.58
CA ASN A 799 12.64 33.88 -24.09
C ASN A 799 13.76 33.36 -23.17
N HIS A 800 13.48 33.21 -21.87
CA HIS A 800 14.44 32.73 -20.87
C HIS A 800 14.37 31.21 -20.69
N MET A 801 13.31 30.56 -21.16
CA MET A 801 13.04 29.15 -20.91
C MET A 801 13.77 28.27 -21.92
N ARG A 802 14.40 27.22 -21.42
CA ARG A 802 14.93 26.11 -22.21
C ARG A 802 13.93 24.95 -22.25
N TYR A 803 13.92 24.13 -23.30
CA TYR A 803 12.99 22.99 -23.33
C TYR A 803 13.49 21.74 -24.06
N ALA A 804 12.89 20.59 -23.74
CA ALA A 804 13.05 19.32 -24.47
C ALA A 804 11.68 18.70 -24.72
N VAL A 805 11.51 17.98 -25.85
CA VAL A 805 10.24 17.31 -26.18
C VAL A 805 10.47 15.84 -26.53
N LEU A 806 9.77 14.94 -25.85
CA LEU A 806 9.65 13.53 -26.20
C LEU A 806 8.22 13.23 -26.66
N GLY A 807 8.07 12.80 -27.90
CA GLY A 807 6.80 12.48 -28.53
C GLY A 807 6.55 10.98 -28.62
N PHE A 808 5.38 10.55 -28.18
CA PHE A 808 4.85 9.21 -28.44
C PHE A 808 3.72 9.25 -29.47
N GLY A 809 3.82 8.40 -30.47
CA GLY A 809 2.83 8.25 -31.53
C GLY A 809 2.69 6.81 -31.96
N ASP A 810 1.75 6.54 -32.85
CA ASP A 810 1.57 5.25 -33.50
C ASP A 810 1.80 5.47 -35.01
N ARG A 811 2.80 4.79 -35.58
CA ARG A 811 3.21 4.98 -36.99
C ARG A 811 2.11 4.60 -37.98
N ALA A 812 1.08 3.91 -37.49
CA ALA A 812 -0.05 3.50 -38.28
C ALA A 812 -1.09 4.62 -38.49
N TYR A 813 -0.88 5.80 -37.87
CA TYR A 813 -1.64 7.03 -38.13
C TYR A 813 -0.83 8.01 -38.98
N ALA A 814 -1.52 8.85 -39.76
CA ALA A 814 -0.90 9.75 -40.72
C ALA A 814 -0.02 10.83 -40.08
N ASP A 815 -0.37 11.31 -38.88
CA ASP A 815 0.40 12.33 -38.15
C ASP A 815 1.10 11.76 -36.90
N PHE A 816 2.07 10.88 -37.15
CA PHE A 816 2.91 10.28 -36.13
C PHE A 816 3.54 11.36 -35.22
N CYS A 817 3.27 11.30 -33.92
CA CYS A 817 3.72 12.30 -32.92
C CYS A 817 3.27 13.75 -33.19
N GLY A 818 2.14 13.95 -33.89
CA GLY A 818 1.59 15.26 -34.25
C GLY A 818 1.55 16.30 -33.11
N HIS A 819 1.14 15.90 -31.90
CA HIS A 819 1.01 16.85 -30.80
C HIS A 819 2.37 17.30 -30.26
N ALA A 820 3.34 16.37 -30.18
CA ALA A 820 4.70 16.69 -29.80
C ALA A 820 5.37 17.63 -30.83
N LYS A 821 5.11 17.45 -32.13
CA LYS A 821 5.53 18.38 -33.19
C LYS A 821 4.96 19.78 -32.97
N ALA A 822 3.68 19.85 -32.62
CA ALA A 822 2.99 21.11 -32.41
C ALA A 822 3.52 21.85 -31.16
N LEU A 823 3.76 21.14 -30.05
CA LEU A 823 4.38 21.69 -28.84
C LEU A 823 5.77 22.28 -29.13
N ASP A 824 6.60 21.50 -29.82
CA ASP A 824 7.96 21.90 -30.20
C ASP A 824 7.98 23.12 -31.13
N ALA A 825 7.07 23.20 -32.10
CA ALA A 825 6.91 24.39 -32.94
C ALA A 825 6.48 25.61 -32.13
N ARG A 826 5.45 25.45 -31.27
CA ARG A 826 4.89 26.56 -30.49
C ARG A 826 5.86 27.13 -29.47
N LEU A 827 6.64 26.28 -28.78
CA LEU A 827 7.66 26.73 -27.83
C LEU A 827 8.74 27.59 -28.52
N ARG A 828 9.13 27.26 -29.76
CA ARG A 828 10.04 28.12 -30.55
C ARG A 828 9.42 29.45 -30.93
N GLU A 829 8.15 29.46 -31.34
CA GLU A 829 7.43 30.70 -31.65
C GLU A 829 7.34 31.63 -30.43
N LEU A 830 7.20 31.07 -29.22
CA LEU A 830 7.21 31.80 -27.96
C LEU A 830 8.62 32.24 -27.51
N GLY A 831 9.68 31.89 -28.25
CA GLY A 831 11.05 32.31 -27.97
C GLY A 831 11.85 31.38 -27.06
N ALA A 832 11.29 30.24 -26.63
CA ALA A 832 12.02 29.25 -25.84
C ALA A 832 13.09 28.54 -26.70
N SER A 833 14.19 28.13 -26.07
CA SER A 833 15.33 27.51 -26.75
C SER A 833 15.43 26.00 -26.46
N PRO A 834 15.61 25.12 -27.46
CA PRO A 834 15.71 23.69 -27.20
C PRO A 834 17.06 23.35 -26.55
N VAL A 835 17.04 22.62 -25.42
CA VAL A 835 18.24 21.98 -24.83
C VAL A 835 18.56 20.67 -25.52
N LEU A 836 17.53 19.96 -25.99
CA LEU A 836 17.65 18.72 -26.74
C LEU A 836 16.68 18.74 -27.92
N GLY A 837 17.12 18.21 -29.06
CA GLY A 837 16.24 18.05 -30.22
C GLY A 837 15.05 17.16 -29.89
N ARG A 838 13.87 17.49 -30.44
CA ARG A 838 12.67 16.66 -30.29
C ARG A 838 12.92 15.26 -30.83
N VAL A 839 12.52 14.25 -30.04
CA VAL A 839 12.57 12.85 -30.43
C VAL A 839 11.16 12.28 -30.48
N ASP A 840 10.86 11.54 -31.54
CA ASP A 840 9.59 10.85 -31.75
C ASP A 840 9.81 9.35 -31.74
N GLY A 841 8.93 8.61 -31.08
CA GLY A 841 8.94 7.17 -31.17
C GLY A 841 7.61 6.53 -30.76
N GLU A 842 7.57 5.21 -30.80
CA GLU A 842 6.40 4.45 -30.39
C GLU A 842 6.51 4.13 -28.89
N ALA A 843 5.38 4.11 -28.19
CA ALA A 843 5.35 3.83 -26.75
C ALA A 843 5.91 2.45 -26.36
N THR A 844 6.01 1.52 -27.31
CA THR A 844 6.59 0.19 -27.11
C THR A 844 8.11 0.17 -27.21
N ASP A 845 8.74 1.24 -27.72
CA ASP A 845 10.19 1.33 -27.82
C ASP A 845 10.81 1.70 -26.46
N ARG A 846 11.13 0.67 -25.68
CA ARG A 846 11.78 0.84 -24.37
C ARG A 846 13.18 1.43 -24.45
N THR A 847 13.84 1.34 -25.62
CA THR A 847 15.19 1.89 -25.82
C THR A 847 15.15 3.40 -26.01
N LEU A 848 14.08 3.92 -26.63
CA LEU A 848 13.86 5.33 -26.88
C LEU A 848 13.93 6.19 -25.60
N VAL A 849 13.20 5.78 -24.56
CA VAL A 849 13.14 6.54 -23.31
C VAL A 849 14.49 6.52 -22.60
N ALA A 850 15.19 5.38 -22.61
CA ALA A 850 16.52 5.26 -22.03
C ALA A 850 17.53 6.18 -22.75
N SER A 851 17.59 6.11 -24.09
CA SER A 851 18.55 6.89 -24.87
C SER A 851 18.26 8.38 -24.80
N TRP A 852 16.99 8.77 -24.92
CA TRP A 852 16.58 10.16 -24.85
C TRP A 852 16.83 10.76 -23.46
N THR A 853 16.59 10.00 -22.40
CA THR A 853 16.89 10.48 -21.03
C THR A 853 18.40 10.64 -20.82
N ALA A 854 19.22 9.76 -21.39
CA ALA A 854 20.68 9.91 -21.35
C ALA A 854 21.13 11.19 -22.07
N ASP A 855 20.58 11.47 -23.26
CA ASP A 855 20.87 12.70 -24.00
C ASP A 855 20.36 13.96 -23.26
N LEU A 856 19.20 13.86 -22.60
CA LEU A 856 18.65 14.95 -21.80
C LEU A 856 19.57 15.27 -20.62
N LEU A 857 20.04 14.25 -19.90
CA LEU A 857 20.98 14.38 -18.80
C LEU A 857 22.28 15.06 -19.23
N ASP A 858 22.83 14.67 -20.38
CA ASP A 858 24.02 15.31 -20.96
C ASP A 858 23.77 16.78 -21.35
N ALA A 859 22.55 17.14 -21.74
CA ALA A 859 22.18 18.47 -22.20
C ALA A 859 21.82 19.47 -21.08
N ILE A 860 21.21 19.00 -19.99
CA ILE A 860 20.79 19.87 -18.87
C ILE A 860 21.73 19.79 -17.67
N GLY A 861 22.65 18.83 -17.66
CA GLY A 861 23.61 18.63 -16.59
C GLY A 861 24.88 19.47 -16.73
N ASP A 862 25.42 19.96 -15.61
CA ASP A 862 26.66 20.76 -15.58
C ASP A 862 27.95 19.90 -15.64
N GLY A 863 27.89 18.70 -16.22
CA GLY A 863 29.03 17.78 -16.30
C GLY A 863 29.40 17.06 -15.00
N ALA A 864 28.48 17.00 -14.02
CA ALA A 864 28.70 16.30 -12.76
C ALA A 864 28.85 14.77 -12.96
N SER A 865 29.70 14.13 -12.15
CA SER A 865 30.05 12.70 -12.28
C SER A 865 28.82 11.78 -12.26
N ALA A 866 27.80 12.08 -11.43
CA ALA A 866 26.57 11.31 -11.32
C ALA A 866 25.71 11.34 -12.60
N ILE A 867 25.75 12.47 -13.32
CA ILE A 867 25.04 12.67 -14.60
C ILE A 867 25.70 11.83 -15.68
N VAL A 868 27.03 11.89 -15.77
CA VAL A 868 27.84 11.11 -16.72
C VAL A 868 27.67 9.60 -16.48
N GLU A 869 27.66 9.16 -15.23
CA GLU A 869 27.47 7.76 -14.88
C GLU A 869 26.05 7.25 -15.21
N THR A 870 25.02 8.04 -14.87
CA THR A 870 23.61 7.69 -15.16
C THR A 870 23.36 7.64 -16.67
N ALA A 871 23.85 8.61 -17.42
CA ALA A 871 23.78 8.61 -18.89
C ALA A 871 24.52 7.41 -19.48
N ARG A 872 25.71 7.05 -18.97
CA ARG A 872 26.45 5.86 -19.43
C ARG A 872 25.67 4.57 -19.20
N ARG A 873 25.09 4.38 -18.01
CA ARG A 873 24.29 3.18 -17.66
C ARG A 873 23.04 3.07 -18.51
N LEU A 874 22.31 4.16 -18.72
CA LEU A 874 21.14 4.15 -19.60
C LEU A 874 21.49 3.75 -21.03
N ARG A 875 22.66 4.17 -21.53
CA ARG A 875 23.15 3.78 -22.87
C ARG A 875 23.60 2.33 -22.95
N SER A 876 24.08 1.72 -21.87
CA SER A 876 24.59 0.33 -21.87
C SER A 876 23.56 -0.71 -21.42
N GLU A 877 22.70 -0.37 -20.47
CA GLU A 877 21.84 -1.31 -19.74
C GLU A 877 20.33 -1.05 -19.96
N GLY A 878 19.95 0.08 -20.56
CA GLY A 878 18.55 0.44 -20.78
C GLY A 878 17.81 0.87 -19.50
N LEU A 879 16.48 0.87 -19.53
CA LEU A 879 15.66 1.21 -18.36
C LEU A 879 15.69 0.09 -17.29
N PRO A 880 15.73 0.42 -15.98
CA PRO A 880 15.65 -0.59 -14.91
C PRO A 880 14.34 -1.39 -14.95
N VAL A 881 14.41 -2.73 -14.90
CA VAL A 881 13.24 -3.63 -14.97
C VAL A 881 12.64 -3.88 -13.57
N ALA A 882 11.33 -3.66 -13.41
CA ALA A 882 10.54 -4.07 -12.23
C ALA A 882 9.69 -5.33 -12.53
N ALA A 883 9.31 -6.10 -11.51
CA ALA A 883 8.52 -7.33 -11.67
C ALA A 883 7.09 -7.05 -12.21
N PRO A 884 6.56 -7.84 -13.17
CA PRO A 884 5.32 -7.49 -13.85
C PRO A 884 4.05 -7.87 -13.06
N GLU A 885 3.14 -6.92 -12.93
CA GLU A 885 1.76 -7.09 -12.45
C GLU A 885 0.96 -7.95 -13.46
N ARG A 886 0.25 -9.00 -13.02
CA ARG A 886 -0.56 -9.89 -13.89
C ARG A 886 -1.84 -9.20 -14.39
N PHE A 887 -2.42 -9.71 -15.48
CA PHE A 887 -3.58 -9.13 -16.17
C PHE A 887 -3.30 -7.75 -16.80
N THR A 888 -2.02 -7.47 -17.05
CA THR A 888 -1.55 -6.29 -17.76
C THR A 888 -1.06 -6.68 -19.15
N ARG A 889 -0.79 -5.68 -20.00
CA ARG A 889 -0.25 -5.90 -21.35
C ARG A 889 1.04 -6.74 -21.34
N ASP A 890 1.89 -6.54 -20.34
CA ASP A 890 3.19 -7.22 -20.23
C ASP A 890 3.08 -8.62 -19.57
N ALA A 891 1.94 -8.92 -18.93
CA ALA A 891 1.63 -10.22 -18.34
C ALA A 891 0.14 -10.57 -18.51
N PRO A 892 -0.32 -10.86 -19.75
CA PRO A 892 -1.72 -11.21 -20.03
C PRO A 892 -2.08 -12.55 -19.42
N ILE A 893 -3.37 -12.75 -19.12
CA ILE A 893 -3.91 -14.06 -18.72
C ILE A 893 -4.37 -14.81 -19.95
N LEU A 894 -4.37 -16.14 -19.88
CA LEU A 894 -4.87 -17.01 -20.95
C LEU A 894 -6.30 -17.46 -20.62
N ALA A 895 -7.30 -16.83 -21.24
CA ALA A 895 -8.71 -17.09 -20.96
C ALA A 895 -9.42 -17.82 -22.11
N ALA A 896 -10.29 -18.78 -21.78
CA ALA A 896 -11.13 -19.47 -22.76
C ALA A 896 -12.40 -18.67 -23.05
N LEU A 897 -12.98 -18.85 -24.23
CA LEU A 897 -14.30 -18.27 -24.53
C LEU A 897 -15.39 -19.15 -23.89
N SER A 898 -16.22 -18.54 -23.05
CA SER A 898 -17.41 -19.18 -22.47
C SER A 898 -18.64 -19.04 -23.36
N HIS A 899 -18.72 -17.96 -24.16
CA HIS A 899 -19.88 -17.68 -25.02
C HIS A 899 -19.50 -16.96 -26.31
N ASN A 900 -20.19 -17.28 -27.41
CA ASN A 900 -20.01 -16.67 -28.72
C ASN A 900 -21.35 -16.70 -29.50
N GLU A 901 -22.07 -15.59 -29.48
CA GLU A 901 -23.45 -15.48 -29.97
C GLU A 901 -23.58 -14.38 -31.04
N ILE A 902 -24.32 -14.65 -32.11
CA ILE A 902 -24.64 -13.66 -33.14
C ILE A 902 -25.82 -12.80 -32.69
N LEU A 903 -25.61 -11.48 -32.63
CA LEU A 903 -26.62 -10.49 -32.25
C LEU A 903 -27.34 -9.87 -33.45
N SER A 904 -26.70 -9.87 -34.63
CA SER A 904 -27.30 -9.39 -35.88
C SER A 904 -28.22 -10.44 -36.50
N ALA A 905 -29.24 -10.02 -37.24
CA ALA A 905 -30.11 -10.96 -37.96
C ALA A 905 -29.34 -11.76 -39.03
N SER A 906 -29.80 -12.98 -39.34
CA SER A 906 -29.13 -13.89 -40.28
C SER A 906 -29.05 -13.38 -41.73
N ASN A 907 -29.90 -12.42 -42.10
CA ASN A 907 -29.92 -11.77 -43.41
C ASN A 907 -29.13 -10.45 -43.44
N SER A 908 -28.51 -10.06 -42.32
CA SER A 908 -27.76 -8.82 -42.19
C SER A 908 -26.48 -8.84 -43.03
N GLY A 909 -26.17 -7.69 -43.67
CA GLY A 909 -24.88 -7.48 -44.34
C GLY A 909 -23.70 -7.27 -43.36
N LYS A 910 -23.98 -7.16 -42.06
CA LYS A 910 -23.00 -7.09 -40.97
C LYS A 910 -23.22 -8.25 -39.99
N GLU A 911 -22.12 -8.80 -39.51
CA GLU A 911 -22.13 -9.79 -38.44
C GLU A 911 -21.65 -9.13 -37.15
N VAL A 912 -22.51 -9.05 -36.13
CA VAL A 912 -22.16 -8.53 -34.81
C VAL A 912 -22.40 -9.61 -33.77
N ARG A 913 -21.44 -9.80 -32.86
CA ARG A 913 -21.45 -10.88 -31.89
C ARG A 913 -21.26 -10.40 -30.45
N ARG A 914 -21.87 -11.11 -29.50
CA ARG A 914 -21.50 -11.10 -28.09
C ARG A 914 -20.49 -12.20 -27.84
N ILE A 915 -19.33 -11.85 -27.32
CA ILE A 915 -18.24 -12.79 -27.03
C ILE A 915 -17.90 -12.68 -25.56
N GLU A 916 -17.86 -13.79 -24.83
CA GLU A 916 -17.56 -13.80 -23.40
C GLU A 916 -16.33 -14.66 -23.10
N PHE A 917 -15.43 -14.13 -22.28
CA PHE A 917 -14.27 -14.84 -21.75
C PHE A 917 -14.56 -15.31 -20.33
N ASP A 918 -14.20 -16.56 -20.04
CA ASP A 918 -14.25 -17.14 -18.71
C ASP A 918 -13.06 -16.65 -17.87
N LEU A 919 -13.35 -16.07 -16.71
CA LEU A 919 -12.36 -15.68 -15.73
C LEU A 919 -12.21 -16.71 -14.60
N THR A 920 -12.97 -17.80 -14.61
CA THR A 920 -12.92 -18.83 -13.57
C THR A 920 -11.50 -19.38 -13.44
N GLY A 921 -10.95 -19.32 -12.23
CA GLY A 921 -9.57 -19.77 -11.96
C GLY A 921 -8.49 -18.72 -12.23
N HIS A 922 -8.86 -17.53 -12.72
CA HIS A 922 -7.97 -16.37 -12.79
C HIS A 922 -8.29 -15.41 -11.63
N ASP A 923 -7.34 -15.19 -10.71
CA ASP A 923 -7.47 -14.21 -9.60
C ASP A 923 -7.35 -12.77 -10.14
N VAL A 924 -8.34 -12.34 -10.91
CA VAL A 924 -8.38 -11.06 -11.61
C VAL A 924 -9.76 -10.42 -11.49
N SER A 925 -9.81 -9.09 -11.52
CA SER A 925 -11.05 -8.33 -11.49
C SER A 925 -11.03 -7.19 -12.52
N TYR A 926 -12.21 -6.72 -12.89
CA TYR A 926 -12.42 -5.57 -13.77
C TYR A 926 -13.57 -4.73 -13.21
N SER A 927 -13.74 -3.51 -13.70
CA SER A 927 -14.84 -2.63 -13.34
C SER A 927 -15.62 -2.22 -14.61
N ALA A 928 -16.91 -1.90 -14.48
CA ALA A 928 -17.73 -1.45 -15.60
C ALA A 928 -17.10 -0.19 -16.25
N GLY A 929 -16.89 -0.22 -17.58
CA GLY A 929 -16.24 0.86 -18.33
C GLY A 929 -14.77 0.63 -18.67
N ASP A 930 -14.15 -0.43 -18.16
CA ASP A 930 -12.83 -0.87 -18.62
C ASP A 930 -12.88 -1.43 -20.05
N ALA A 931 -11.70 -1.50 -20.69
CA ALA A 931 -11.52 -2.16 -21.97
C ALA A 931 -10.69 -3.44 -21.82
N LEU A 932 -10.93 -4.42 -22.69
CA LEU A 932 -10.18 -5.66 -22.76
C LEU A 932 -9.25 -5.64 -23.97
N GLY A 933 -7.95 -5.78 -23.70
CA GLY A 933 -6.93 -5.99 -24.71
C GLY A 933 -6.81 -7.47 -25.05
N ILE A 934 -6.85 -7.79 -26.35
CA ILE A 934 -6.80 -9.16 -26.86
C ILE A 934 -5.63 -9.30 -27.81
N TYR A 935 -4.80 -10.33 -27.62
CA TYR A 935 -3.76 -10.72 -28.56
C TYR A 935 -4.34 -11.69 -29.62
N PRO A 936 -4.61 -11.24 -30.85
CA PRO A 936 -5.04 -12.14 -31.91
C PRO A 936 -3.83 -12.89 -32.50
N THR A 937 -4.11 -13.94 -33.26
CA THR A 937 -3.11 -14.61 -34.11
C THR A 937 -3.53 -14.55 -35.57
N ASN A 938 -2.60 -14.55 -36.51
CA ASN A 938 -2.91 -14.66 -37.93
C ASN A 938 -3.51 -16.03 -38.26
N ARG A 939 -4.24 -16.14 -39.38
CA ARG A 939 -4.74 -17.43 -39.86
C ARG A 939 -3.58 -18.23 -40.43
N GLU A 940 -3.58 -19.53 -40.17
CA GLU A 940 -2.55 -20.44 -40.68
C GLU A 940 -2.48 -20.38 -42.22
N GLU A 941 -3.63 -20.32 -42.90
CA GLU A 941 -3.70 -20.13 -44.35
C GLU A 941 -2.98 -18.86 -44.83
N ASP A 942 -3.08 -17.76 -44.07
CA ASP A 942 -2.45 -16.48 -44.43
C ASP A 942 -0.93 -16.55 -44.21
N VAL A 943 -0.47 -17.23 -43.16
CA VAL A 943 0.96 -17.50 -42.91
C VAL A 943 1.53 -18.37 -44.02
N GLN A 944 0.85 -19.45 -44.40
CA GLN A 944 1.29 -20.34 -45.48
C GLN A 944 1.33 -19.61 -46.84
N ARG A 945 0.34 -18.76 -47.11
CA ARG A 945 0.34 -17.91 -48.32
C ARG A 945 1.50 -16.92 -48.30
N TRP A 946 1.81 -16.33 -47.16
CA TRP A 946 2.96 -15.43 -47.02
C TRP A 946 4.26 -16.17 -47.35
N LEU A 947 4.50 -17.31 -46.68
CA LEU A 947 5.70 -18.14 -46.86
C LEU A 947 5.85 -18.63 -48.30
N ALA A 948 4.75 -19.05 -48.94
CA ALA A 948 4.75 -19.46 -50.33
C ALA A 948 5.07 -18.30 -51.30
N THR A 949 4.57 -17.10 -51.00
CA THR A 949 4.75 -15.91 -51.86
C THR A 949 6.17 -15.35 -51.76
N THR A 950 6.74 -15.31 -50.55
CA THR A 950 8.10 -14.81 -50.30
C THR A 950 9.17 -15.89 -50.48
N GLY A 951 8.76 -17.16 -50.43
CA GLY A 951 9.54 -18.37 -50.64
C GLY A 951 10.56 -18.68 -49.54
N PHE A 952 10.26 -18.31 -48.29
CA PHE A 952 11.04 -18.69 -47.12
C PHE A 952 10.60 -20.04 -46.55
N ASP A 953 11.54 -20.73 -45.92
CA ASP A 953 11.26 -21.93 -45.13
C ASP A 953 10.53 -21.54 -43.82
N ALA A 954 9.48 -22.28 -43.48
CA ALA A 954 8.71 -22.12 -42.25
C ALA A 954 9.59 -22.29 -40.99
N GLN A 955 10.63 -23.12 -41.06
CA GLN A 955 11.54 -23.44 -39.96
C GLN A 955 12.74 -22.48 -39.87
N LEU A 956 12.85 -21.49 -40.76
CA LEU A 956 13.92 -20.50 -40.70
C LEU A 956 13.92 -19.82 -39.31
N PRO A 957 15.00 -19.92 -38.53
CA PRO A 957 15.07 -19.25 -37.23
C PRO A 957 15.16 -17.74 -37.42
N VAL A 958 14.33 -17.01 -36.67
CA VAL A 958 14.35 -15.54 -36.63
C VAL A 958 14.33 -15.06 -35.19
N THR A 959 15.08 -13.99 -34.92
CA THR A 959 15.14 -13.38 -33.58
C THR A 959 13.99 -12.40 -33.39
N ILE A 960 13.21 -12.61 -32.32
CA ILE A 960 12.10 -11.77 -31.90
C ILE A 960 12.23 -11.52 -30.40
N ASP A 961 12.26 -10.24 -29.99
CA ASP A 961 12.31 -9.81 -28.58
C ASP A 961 13.45 -10.49 -27.78
N GLY A 962 14.58 -10.76 -28.43
CA GLY A 962 15.77 -11.40 -27.83
C GLY A 962 15.75 -12.93 -27.79
N GLY A 963 14.69 -13.59 -28.29
CA GLY A 963 14.58 -15.05 -28.41
C GLY A 963 14.49 -15.53 -29.86
N GLU A 964 14.93 -16.77 -30.12
CA GLU A 964 14.88 -17.39 -31.44
C GLU A 964 13.61 -18.23 -31.61
N VAL A 965 12.84 -17.96 -32.68
CA VAL A 965 11.61 -18.70 -33.01
C VAL A 965 11.55 -19.04 -34.50
N PRO A 966 10.84 -20.10 -34.92
CA PRO A 966 10.59 -20.37 -36.33
C PRO A 966 9.83 -19.23 -37.01
N LEU A 967 10.16 -18.92 -38.26
CA LEU A 967 9.52 -17.87 -39.04
C LEU A 967 7.99 -18.04 -39.11
N ALA A 968 7.49 -19.26 -39.26
CA ALA A 968 6.05 -19.50 -39.25
C ALA A 968 5.38 -19.05 -37.92
N THR A 969 6.05 -19.27 -36.78
CA THR A 969 5.59 -18.81 -35.46
C THR A 969 5.66 -17.29 -35.34
N ALA A 970 6.74 -16.68 -35.84
CA ALA A 970 6.89 -15.23 -35.88
C ALA A 970 5.77 -14.56 -36.72
N LEU A 971 5.47 -15.10 -37.90
CA LEU A 971 4.39 -14.61 -38.75
C LEU A 971 3.01 -14.89 -38.17
N ALA A 972 2.82 -16.00 -37.44
CA ALA A 972 1.54 -16.32 -36.81
C ALA A 972 1.21 -15.38 -35.65
N ASN A 973 2.19 -15.06 -34.80
CA ASN A 973 1.94 -14.48 -33.49
C ASN A 973 2.55 -13.08 -33.28
N HIS A 974 3.52 -12.66 -34.10
CA HIS A 974 4.34 -11.48 -33.80
C HIS A 974 4.29 -10.38 -34.86
N TYR A 975 3.94 -10.68 -36.11
CA TYR A 975 3.83 -9.69 -37.20
C TYR A 975 2.39 -9.57 -37.74
N ASP A 976 1.96 -8.36 -38.09
CA ASP A 976 0.73 -8.16 -38.86
C ASP A 976 1.03 -8.33 -40.36
N ILE A 977 0.76 -9.52 -40.88
CA ILE A 977 1.01 -9.88 -42.28
C ILE A 977 -0.16 -9.54 -43.20
N CYS A 978 -1.22 -8.94 -42.66
CA CYS A 978 -2.44 -8.60 -43.40
C CYS A 978 -2.56 -7.08 -43.63
N ARG A 979 -2.06 -6.23 -42.73
CA ARG A 979 -2.18 -4.79 -42.86
C ARG A 979 -1.26 -4.24 -43.95
N VAL A 980 -1.82 -3.47 -44.87
CA VAL A 980 -1.02 -2.69 -45.84
C VAL A 980 -0.52 -1.42 -45.15
N THR A 981 0.80 -1.22 -45.13
CA THR A 981 1.46 -0.03 -44.57
C THR A 981 2.16 0.76 -45.67
N GLU A 982 2.37 2.05 -45.45
CA GLU A 982 3.14 2.89 -46.40
C GLU A 982 4.58 2.38 -46.56
N ASP A 983 5.21 1.91 -45.48
CA ASP A 983 6.55 1.32 -45.51
C ASP A 983 6.61 0.08 -46.39
N LEU A 984 5.59 -0.80 -46.32
CA LEU A 984 5.47 -1.96 -47.21
C LEU A 984 5.33 -1.54 -48.68
N LEU A 985 4.49 -0.54 -48.96
CA LEU A 985 4.30 -0.03 -50.31
C LEU A 985 5.59 0.60 -50.85
N HIS A 986 6.30 1.36 -50.02
CA HIS A 986 7.58 1.99 -50.38
C HIS A 986 8.66 0.95 -50.64
N PHE A 987 8.80 -0.02 -49.74
CA PHE A 987 9.77 -1.12 -49.82
C PHE A 987 9.62 -1.92 -51.13
N ILE A 988 8.37 -2.22 -51.51
CA ILE A 988 8.07 -2.87 -52.78
C ILE A 988 8.46 -1.94 -53.93
N ALA A 989 8.02 -0.68 -53.91
CA ALA A 989 8.23 0.26 -55.00
C ALA A 989 9.72 0.52 -55.31
N GLU A 990 10.59 0.64 -54.29
CA GLU A 990 12.04 0.82 -54.47
C GLU A 990 12.70 -0.31 -55.27
N ARG A 991 12.11 -1.51 -55.23
CA ARG A 991 12.63 -2.72 -55.88
C ARG A 991 11.97 -2.96 -57.24
N ARG A 992 11.10 -2.06 -57.68
CA ARG A 992 10.43 -2.10 -58.99
C ARG A 992 11.14 -1.21 -60.00
N ARG A 993 11.26 -1.72 -61.23
CA ARG A 993 11.78 -0.95 -62.37
C ARG A 993 10.68 -0.35 -63.24
N ASP A 994 9.42 -0.75 -63.02
CA ASP A 994 8.29 -0.31 -63.84
C ASP A 994 7.68 0.98 -63.28
N LYS A 995 7.69 2.03 -64.11
CA LYS A 995 7.26 3.38 -63.71
C LYS A 995 5.80 3.45 -63.25
N HIS A 996 4.95 2.55 -63.74
CA HIS A 996 3.53 2.54 -63.40
C HIS A 996 3.28 2.05 -61.98
N SER A 997 3.86 0.91 -61.58
CA SER A 997 3.74 0.39 -60.21
C SER A 997 4.44 1.31 -59.21
N VAL A 998 5.61 1.87 -59.54
CA VAL A 998 6.27 2.86 -58.68
C VAL A 998 5.36 4.08 -58.45
N LYS A 999 4.71 4.59 -59.50
CA LYS A 999 3.76 5.71 -59.37
C LYS A 999 2.50 5.33 -58.58
N LEU A 1000 2.00 4.11 -58.70
CA LEU A 1000 0.84 3.64 -57.94
C LEU A 1000 1.17 3.49 -56.44
N LEU A 1001 2.35 2.97 -56.12
CA LEU A 1001 2.78 2.67 -54.76
C LEU A 1001 3.32 3.91 -54.02
N GLN A 1002 4.08 4.78 -54.69
CA GLN A 1002 4.74 5.99 -54.10
C GLN A 1002 4.13 7.34 -54.54
N GLY A 1003 3.20 7.37 -55.49
CA GLY A 1003 2.77 8.61 -56.14
C GLY A 1003 1.90 9.53 -55.27
N ARG A 1004 1.83 10.81 -55.67
CA ARG A 1004 1.01 11.87 -55.02
C ARG A 1004 -0.51 11.76 -55.30
N ASP A 1005 -0.94 10.79 -56.10
CA ASP A 1005 -2.37 10.56 -56.42
C ASP A 1005 -2.99 9.61 -55.41
N THR A 1006 -3.30 10.15 -54.23
CA THR A 1006 -3.85 9.39 -53.08
C THR A 1006 -5.20 8.75 -53.39
N GLN A 1007 -6.01 9.37 -54.26
CA GLN A 1007 -7.34 8.88 -54.61
C GLN A 1007 -7.29 7.59 -55.44
N ALA A 1008 -6.41 7.52 -56.44
CA ALA A 1008 -6.22 6.30 -57.23
C ALA A 1008 -5.69 5.14 -56.36
N ARG A 1009 -4.79 5.44 -55.43
CA ARG A 1009 -4.23 4.45 -54.48
C ARG A 1009 -5.27 3.94 -53.49
N GLU A 1010 -6.10 4.82 -52.92
CA GLU A 1010 -7.21 4.43 -52.04
C GLU A 1010 -8.21 3.51 -52.74
N VAL A 1011 -8.56 3.80 -54.01
CA VAL A 1011 -9.45 2.95 -54.81
C VAL A 1011 -8.83 1.58 -55.07
N TRP A 1012 -7.54 1.54 -55.41
CA TRP A 1012 -6.81 0.29 -55.61
C TRP A 1012 -6.70 -0.53 -54.30
N LEU A 1013 -6.45 0.10 -53.15
CA LEU A 1013 -6.36 -0.60 -51.87
C LEU A 1013 -7.68 -1.19 -51.37
N ARG A 1014 -8.84 -0.78 -51.90
CA ARG A 1014 -10.13 -1.33 -51.45
C ARG A 1014 -10.19 -2.84 -51.64
N GLY A 1015 -10.45 -3.53 -50.53
CA GLY A 1015 -10.57 -5.00 -50.51
C GLY A 1015 -9.23 -5.74 -50.61
N ARG A 1016 -8.09 -5.04 -50.65
CA ARG A 1016 -6.74 -5.66 -50.64
C ARG A 1016 -6.16 -5.71 -49.24
N ASN A 1017 -5.44 -6.77 -48.93
CA ASN A 1017 -4.55 -6.86 -47.77
C ASN A 1017 -3.07 -6.93 -48.23
N ALA A 1018 -2.13 -6.95 -47.31
CA ALA A 1018 -0.69 -7.00 -47.62
C ALA A 1018 -0.29 -8.22 -48.47
N LEU A 1019 -0.92 -9.39 -48.25
CA LEU A 1019 -0.67 -10.58 -49.07
C LEU A 1019 -1.09 -10.39 -50.52
N ASP A 1020 -2.23 -9.72 -50.76
CA ASP A 1020 -2.68 -9.40 -52.11
C ASP A 1020 -1.67 -8.48 -52.82
N VAL A 1021 -1.11 -7.51 -52.09
CA VAL A 1021 -0.09 -6.58 -52.60
C VAL A 1021 1.22 -7.31 -52.92
N ILE A 1022 1.73 -8.15 -52.01
CA ILE A 1022 2.99 -8.89 -52.21
C ILE A 1022 2.84 -9.92 -53.34
N ARG A 1023 1.65 -10.50 -53.51
CA ARG A 1023 1.37 -11.41 -54.63
C ARG A 1023 1.27 -10.68 -55.98
N GLU A 1024 0.64 -9.50 -56.01
CA GLU A 1024 0.55 -8.67 -57.23
C GLU A 1024 1.93 -8.12 -57.62
N PHE A 1025 2.78 -7.83 -56.63
CA PHE A 1025 4.12 -7.31 -56.80
C PHE A 1025 5.18 -8.17 -56.09
N PRO A 1026 5.51 -9.37 -56.61
CA PRO A 1026 6.43 -10.27 -55.95
C PRO A 1026 7.85 -9.69 -55.93
N ILE A 1027 8.49 -9.75 -54.76
CA ILE A 1027 9.88 -9.32 -54.55
C ILE A 1027 10.65 -10.38 -53.75
N ARG A 1028 11.97 -10.42 -53.92
CA ARG A 1028 12.88 -11.21 -53.10
C ARG A 1028 13.75 -10.24 -52.30
N ALA A 1029 13.84 -10.47 -51.00
CA ALA A 1029 14.62 -9.68 -50.05
C ALA A 1029 15.12 -10.61 -48.95
N ALA A 1030 16.17 -10.20 -48.24
CA ALA A 1030 16.65 -10.93 -47.07
C ALA A 1030 15.61 -10.90 -45.95
N ILE A 1031 15.67 -11.86 -45.02
CA ILE A 1031 14.66 -11.96 -43.95
C ILE A 1031 14.72 -10.73 -43.02
N GLU A 1032 15.91 -10.19 -42.81
CA GLU A 1032 16.16 -9.00 -42.00
C GLU A 1032 15.48 -7.76 -42.60
N GLU A 1033 15.45 -7.65 -43.94
CA GLU A 1033 14.73 -6.57 -44.63
C GLU A 1033 13.21 -6.70 -44.44
N TRP A 1034 12.68 -7.93 -44.43
CA TRP A 1034 11.26 -8.17 -44.13
C TRP A 1034 10.92 -7.87 -42.67
N GLN A 1035 11.80 -8.21 -41.71
CA GLN A 1035 11.63 -7.87 -40.30
C GLN A 1035 11.61 -6.34 -40.07
N GLN A 1036 12.26 -5.55 -40.93
CA GLN A 1036 12.24 -4.08 -40.87
C GLN A 1036 10.94 -3.46 -41.40
N VAL A 1037 10.27 -4.12 -42.35
CA VAL A 1037 9.13 -3.55 -43.08
C VAL A 1037 7.79 -4.03 -42.54
N LEU A 1038 7.75 -5.26 -42.01
CA LEU A 1038 6.57 -5.79 -41.33
C LEU A 1038 6.40 -5.09 -39.98
N ILE A 1039 5.16 -4.68 -39.70
CA ILE A 1039 4.81 -4.14 -38.39
C ILE A 1039 4.47 -5.26 -37.41
N ARG A 1040 4.66 -4.98 -36.12
CA ARG A 1040 4.30 -5.91 -35.04
C ARG A 1040 2.79 -6.11 -34.98
N LEU A 1041 2.37 -7.33 -34.68
CA LEU A 1041 0.96 -7.62 -34.42
C LEU A 1041 0.54 -6.94 -33.11
N THR A 1042 -0.40 -6.01 -33.20
CA THR A 1042 -0.85 -5.23 -32.04
C THR A 1042 -2.08 -5.85 -31.38
N PRO A 1043 -2.19 -5.79 -30.04
CA PRO A 1043 -3.43 -6.18 -29.36
C PRO A 1043 -4.61 -5.32 -29.81
N ARG A 1044 -5.79 -5.93 -29.84
CA ARG A 1044 -7.05 -5.23 -30.16
C ARG A 1044 -7.78 -4.89 -28.87
N GLN A 1045 -8.15 -3.63 -28.72
CA GLN A 1045 -8.91 -3.13 -27.59
C GLN A 1045 -10.41 -3.21 -27.89
N TYR A 1046 -11.18 -3.68 -26.93
CA TYR A 1046 -12.64 -3.73 -26.99
C TYR A 1046 -13.22 -3.23 -25.67
N SER A 1047 -14.17 -2.29 -25.73
CA SER A 1047 -14.92 -1.87 -24.54
C SER A 1047 -15.67 -3.06 -23.94
N ILE A 1048 -15.56 -3.24 -22.63
CA ILE A 1048 -16.27 -4.31 -21.92
C ILE A 1048 -17.75 -3.98 -21.87
N SER A 1049 -18.59 -4.98 -22.14
CA SER A 1049 -20.04 -4.89 -22.23
C SER A 1049 -20.82 -5.57 -21.12
N SER A 1050 -20.12 -5.98 -20.06
CA SER A 1050 -20.66 -6.55 -18.84
C SER A 1050 -20.28 -5.71 -17.61
N SER A 1051 -21.05 -5.85 -16.55
CA SER A 1051 -20.67 -5.42 -15.20
C SER A 1051 -20.14 -6.64 -14.41
N PRO A 1052 -19.07 -6.48 -13.61
CA PRO A 1052 -18.59 -7.54 -12.72
C PRO A 1052 -19.61 -7.88 -11.62
N LEU A 1053 -20.56 -6.99 -11.30
CA LEU A 1053 -21.62 -7.25 -10.33
C LEU A 1053 -22.70 -8.20 -10.87
N VAL A 1054 -22.82 -8.31 -12.19
CA VAL A 1054 -23.76 -9.22 -12.88
C VAL A 1054 -23.04 -10.47 -13.39
N SER A 1055 -21.83 -10.31 -13.91
CA SER A 1055 -20.99 -11.37 -14.45
C SER A 1055 -19.58 -11.34 -13.82
N PRO A 1056 -19.43 -11.75 -12.54
CA PRO A 1056 -18.15 -11.68 -11.85
C PRO A 1056 -17.09 -12.64 -12.42
N GLN A 1057 -17.54 -13.74 -13.02
CA GLN A 1057 -16.68 -14.78 -13.58
C GLN A 1057 -16.57 -14.71 -15.11
N ALA A 1058 -17.12 -13.68 -15.75
CA ALA A 1058 -17.05 -13.54 -17.20
C ALA A 1058 -16.92 -12.08 -17.65
N ILE A 1059 -16.13 -11.86 -18.71
CA ILE A 1059 -16.03 -10.55 -19.38
C ILE A 1059 -16.70 -10.65 -20.74
N SER A 1060 -17.76 -9.87 -20.97
CA SER A 1060 -18.48 -9.84 -22.25
C SER A 1060 -18.02 -8.69 -23.14
N LEU A 1061 -17.90 -8.91 -24.45
CA LEU A 1061 -17.60 -7.92 -25.48
C LEU A 1061 -18.71 -7.89 -26.54
N THR A 1062 -18.91 -6.73 -27.18
CA THR A 1062 -19.77 -6.59 -28.36
C THR A 1062 -18.90 -6.28 -29.58
N VAL A 1063 -18.74 -7.24 -30.49
CA VAL A 1063 -17.73 -7.20 -31.55
C VAL A 1063 -18.39 -7.21 -32.93
N SER A 1064 -18.04 -6.25 -33.78
CA SER A 1064 -18.41 -6.27 -35.21
C SER A 1064 -17.37 -7.07 -35.99
N ILE A 1065 -17.80 -8.14 -36.65
CA ILE A 1065 -16.93 -9.03 -37.40
C ILE A 1065 -16.65 -8.45 -38.78
N VAL A 1066 -15.38 -8.25 -39.11
CA VAL A 1066 -14.95 -7.64 -40.37
C VAL A 1066 -14.69 -8.75 -41.37
N ARG A 1067 -15.57 -8.88 -42.37
CA ARG A 1067 -15.42 -9.82 -43.50
C ARG A 1067 -15.58 -9.07 -44.82
N TYR A 1068 -14.75 -9.41 -45.80
CA TYR A 1068 -14.80 -8.83 -47.14
C TYR A 1068 -14.23 -9.81 -48.17
N GLN A 1069 -14.33 -9.49 -49.45
CA GLN A 1069 -13.78 -10.30 -50.54
C GLN A 1069 -12.52 -9.65 -51.10
N GLY A 1070 -11.48 -10.45 -51.32
CA GLY A 1070 -10.27 -10.01 -52.01
C GLY A 1070 -10.50 -9.79 -53.51
N PRO A 1071 -9.55 -9.16 -54.22
CA PRO A 1071 -9.67 -8.94 -55.67
C PRO A 1071 -9.76 -10.23 -56.50
N ASP A 1072 -9.28 -11.35 -55.95
CA ASP A 1072 -9.38 -12.69 -56.55
C ASP A 1072 -10.67 -13.45 -56.18
N GLY A 1073 -11.61 -12.78 -55.49
CA GLY A 1073 -12.88 -13.36 -55.05
C GLY A 1073 -12.76 -14.30 -53.86
N SER A 1074 -11.60 -14.40 -53.22
CA SER A 1074 -11.42 -15.24 -52.04
C SER A 1074 -11.75 -14.47 -50.73
N PRO A 1075 -12.31 -15.16 -49.73
CA PRO A 1075 -12.76 -14.50 -48.50
C PRO A 1075 -11.57 -13.94 -47.72
N ARG A 1076 -11.78 -12.76 -47.15
CA ARG A 1076 -10.85 -12.03 -46.29
C ARG A 1076 -11.58 -11.57 -45.02
N GLY A 1077 -10.80 -11.24 -44.00
CA GLY A 1077 -11.35 -10.67 -42.79
C GLY A 1077 -10.31 -9.97 -41.93
N GLY A 1078 -10.78 -9.21 -40.95
CA GLY A 1078 -9.90 -8.56 -39.98
C GLY A 1078 -9.27 -9.58 -39.05
N VAL A 1079 -7.96 -9.45 -38.79
CA VAL A 1079 -7.17 -10.39 -37.99
C VAL A 1079 -7.79 -10.62 -36.60
N GLY A 1080 -8.17 -9.55 -35.91
CA GLY A 1080 -8.75 -9.64 -34.56
C GLY A 1080 -10.17 -10.16 -34.52
N SER A 1081 -11.08 -9.55 -35.28
CA SER A 1081 -12.51 -9.86 -35.16
C SER A 1081 -12.88 -11.23 -35.74
N THR A 1082 -12.25 -11.69 -36.82
CA THR A 1082 -12.46 -13.06 -37.33
C THR A 1082 -11.74 -14.12 -36.49
N PHE A 1083 -10.61 -13.80 -35.85
CA PHE A 1083 -10.00 -14.68 -34.86
C PHE A 1083 -10.99 -14.99 -33.72
N LEU A 1084 -11.62 -13.95 -33.17
CA LEU A 1084 -12.61 -14.10 -32.11
C LEU A 1084 -13.87 -14.84 -32.56
N ALA A 1085 -14.37 -14.53 -33.75
CA ALA A 1085 -15.60 -15.15 -34.26
C ALA A 1085 -15.44 -16.64 -34.58
N ASP A 1086 -14.32 -17.03 -35.19
CA ASP A 1086 -14.20 -18.31 -35.89
C ASP A 1086 -13.23 -19.31 -35.25
N ARG A 1087 -12.25 -18.84 -34.46
CA ARG A 1087 -11.12 -19.68 -34.00
C ARG A 1087 -10.90 -19.67 -32.49
N ALA A 1088 -11.19 -18.56 -31.84
CA ALA A 1088 -10.89 -18.38 -30.42
C ALA A 1088 -11.64 -19.38 -29.51
N GLN A 1089 -12.78 -19.94 -29.94
CA GLN A 1089 -13.58 -20.89 -29.15
C GLN A 1089 -12.81 -22.15 -28.71
N HIS A 1090 -11.75 -22.53 -29.42
CA HIS A 1090 -10.98 -23.73 -29.15
C HIS A 1090 -9.57 -23.45 -28.61
N LEU A 1091 -9.28 -22.19 -28.25
CA LEU A 1091 -7.94 -21.76 -27.85
C LEU A 1091 -8.02 -20.92 -26.56
N PRO A 1092 -7.07 -21.10 -25.62
CA PRO A 1092 -6.86 -20.12 -24.57
C PRO A 1092 -6.29 -18.83 -25.20
N VAL A 1093 -7.00 -17.72 -25.05
CA VAL A 1093 -6.65 -16.44 -25.67
C VAL A 1093 -5.92 -15.55 -24.66
N PRO A 1094 -4.75 -14.97 -25.02
CA PRO A 1094 -4.11 -13.98 -24.16
C PRO A 1094 -4.93 -12.68 -24.12
N ILE A 1095 -5.43 -12.34 -22.95
CA ILE A 1095 -6.21 -11.14 -22.67
C ILE A 1095 -5.58 -10.34 -21.51
N PHE A 1096 -5.74 -9.02 -21.53
CA PHE A 1096 -5.32 -8.14 -20.46
C PHE A 1096 -6.32 -7.00 -20.26
N LEU A 1097 -6.32 -6.43 -19.06
CA LEU A 1097 -7.18 -5.32 -18.72
C LEU A 1097 -6.53 -3.99 -19.08
N GLN A 1098 -7.26 -3.15 -19.80
CA GLN A 1098 -6.97 -1.73 -19.93
C GLN A 1098 -7.91 -0.96 -18.99
N ARG A 1099 -7.34 -0.45 -17.90
CA ARG A 1099 -8.12 0.31 -16.90
C ARG A 1099 -8.52 1.68 -17.45
N SER A 1100 -9.78 2.05 -17.25
CA SER A 1100 -10.38 3.32 -17.68
C SER A 1100 -11.03 4.04 -16.48
N PRO A 1101 -10.24 4.52 -15.50
CA PRO A 1101 -10.76 5.08 -14.25
C PRO A 1101 -11.66 6.33 -14.44
N HIS A 1102 -11.57 6.99 -15.60
CA HIS A 1102 -12.35 8.18 -15.92
C HIS A 1102 -13.62 7.89 -16.72
N PHE A 1103 -13.76 6.70 -17.32
CA PHE A 1103 -14.95 6.29 -18.06
C PHE A 1103 -15.79 5.32 -17.24
N ARG A 1104 -16.41 5.84 -16.17
CA ARG A 1104 -17.22 5.06 -15.20
C ARG A 1104 -18.62 5.62 -15.10
N PRO A 1105 -19.65 4.81 -14.76
CA PRO A 1105 -20.95 5.36 -14.41
C PRO A 1105 -20.83 6.25 -13.16
N PRO A 1106 -21.71 7.24 -12.95
CA PRO A 1106 -21.67 8.07 -11.75
C PRO A 1106 -21.78 7.22 -10.49
N SER A 1107 -20.88 7.43 -9.53
CA SER A 1107 -20.84 6.72 -8.24
C SER A 1107 -22.01 7.12 -7.32
N THR A 1108 -22.50 8.34 -7.44
CA THR A 1108 -23.67 8.82 -6.70
C THR A 1108 -24.95 8.24 -7.30
N SER A 1109 -25.80 7.70 -6.41
CA SER A 1109 -26.98 6.90 -6.78
C SER A 1109 -28.00 7.66 -7.63
N ASP A 1110 -28.27 8.93 -7.33
CA ASP A 1110 -29.32 9.75 -7.94
C ASP A 1110 -28.84 10.60 -9.12
N THR A 1111 -27.53 10.66 -9.39
CA THR A 1111 -26.98 11.43 -10.51
C THR A 1111 -27.47 10.89 -11.86
N PRO A 1112 -28.07 11.72 -12.73
CA PRO A 1112 -28.52 11.29 -14.04
C PRO A 1112 -27.37 10.98 -15.01
N MET A 1113 -27.64 10.12 -15.99
CA MET A 1113 -26.64 9.73 -16.99
C MET A 1113 -27.25 9.69 -18.40
N ILE A 1114 -26.53 10.26 -19.37
CA ILE A 1114 -26.85 10.27 -20.79
C ILE A 1114 -25.75 9.49 -21.52
N MET A 1115 -26.13 8.49 -22.29
CA MET A 1115 -25.22 7.58 -23.00
C MET A 1115 -25.50 7.65 -24.49
N ILE A 1116 -24.46 7.73 -25.32
CA ILE A 1116 -24.56 7.82 -26.78
C ILE A 1116 -23.65 6.75 -27.37
N GLY A 1117 -24.25 5.66 -27.84
CA GLY A 1117 -23.51 4.48 -28.30
C GLY A 1117 -24.12 3.84 -29.54
N PRO A 1118 -23.84 4.37 -30.75
CA PRO A 1118 -24.29 3.74 -31.99
C PRO A 1118 -23.48 2.46 -32.31
N GLY A 1119 -24.14 1.46 -32.90
CA GLY A 1119 -23.54 0.20 -33.29
C GLY A 1119 -22.97 -0.57 -32.09
N THR A 1120 -21.73 -1.03 -32.20
CA THR A 1120 -21.00 -1.69 -31.09
C THR A 1120 -20.64 -0.73 -29.96
N GLY A 1121 -20.78 0.60 -30.15
CA GLY A 1121 -20.60 1.60 -29.09
C GLY A 1121 -21.61 1.49 -27.95
N ILE A 1122 -22.62 0.61 -28.06
CA ILE A 1122 -23.50 0.26 -26.94
C ILE A 1122 -22.78 -0.55 -25.85
N ALA A 1123 -21.64 -1.18 -26.17
CA ALA A 1123 -20.92 -2.10 -25.29
C ALA A 1123 -20.81 -1.59 -23.85
N PRO A 1124 -20.10 -0.48 -23.54
CA PRO A 1124 -19.92 -0.05 -22.15
C PRO A 1124 -21.24 0.35 -21.47
N PHE A 1125 -22.22 0.83 -22.24
CA PHE A 1125 -23.50 1.29 -21.71
C PHE A 1125 -24.41 0.16 -21.27
N ARG A 1126 -24.28 -1.02 -21.89
CA ARG A 1126 -24.87 -2.25 -21.35
C ARG A 1126 -24.30 -2.54 -19.96
N GLY A 1127 -22.98 -2.49 -19.82
CA GLY A 1127 -22.29 -2.67 -18.52
C GLY A 1127 -22.70 -1.62 -17.49
N PHE A 1128 -22.82 -0.34 -17.88
CA PHE A 1128 -23.23 0.74 -16.97
C PHE A 1128 -24.66 0.55 -16.46
N LEU A 1129 -25.59 0.15 -17.33
CA LEU A 1129 -26.98 -0.12 -16.92
C LEU A 1129 -27.07 -1.35 -16.00
N GLN A 1130 -26.29 -2.39 -16.28
CA GLN A 1130 -26.16 -3.55 -15.39
C GLN A 1130 -25.61 -3.17 -14.01
N GLU A 1131 -24.51 -2.40 -13.98
CA GLU A 1131 -23.85 -1.92 -12.77
C GLU A 1131 -24.82 -1.09 -11.91
N ARG A 1132 -25.41 -0.04 -12.50
CA ARG A 1132 -26.34 0.86 -11.79
C ARG A 1132 -27.59 0.14 -11.31
N ARG A 1133 -28.11 -0.82 -12.08
CA ARG A 1133 -29.23 -1.65 -11.64
C ARG A 1133 -28.84 -2.57 -10.48
N ALA A 1134 -27.67 -3.22 -10.54
CA ALA A 1134 -27.19 -4.09 -9.46
C ALA A 1134 -26.92 -3.33 -8.15
N LEU A 1135 -26.46 -2.08 -8.26
CA LEU A 1135 -26.25 -1.17 -7.13
C LEU A 1135 -27.53 -0.47 -6.63
N GLY A 1136 -28.67 -0.65 -7.31
CA GLY A 1136 -29.93 0.03 -6.96
C GLY A 1136 -29.92 1.54 -7.16
N HIS A 1137 -29.13 2.04 -8.11
CA HIS A 1137 -29.04 3.47 -8.40
C HIS A 1137 -30.36 4.02 -8.97
N THR A 1138 -30.79 5.17 -8.46
CA THR A 1138 -32.10 5.76 -8.77
C THR A 1138 -32.05 6.88 -9.82
N GLY A 1139 -30.85 7.38 -10.12
CA GLY A 1139 -30.63 8.46 -11.06
C GLY A 1139 -31.02 8.08 -12.48
N ALA A 1140 -31.68 9.00 -13.17
CA ALA A 1140 -32.31 8.73 -14.45
C ALA A 1140 -31.26 8.43 -15.55
N ASN A 1141 -31.40 7.28 -16.21
CA ASN A 1141 -30.51 6.86 -17.29
C ASN A 1141 -31.19 7.07 -18.66
N TRP A 1142 -30.45 7.61 -19.64
CA TRP A 1142 -30.93 7.84 -21.00
C TRP A 1142 -29.92 7.34 -22.02
N LEU A 1143 -30.36 6.46 -22.93
CA LEU A 1143 -29.54 5.93 -24.00
C LEU A 1143 -30.00 6.44 -25.37
N PHE A 1144 -29.05 6.97 -26.16
CA PHE A 1144 -29.18 7.17 -27.60
C PHE A 1144 -28.47 6.02 -28.31
N PHE A 1145 -29.24 5.17 -28.98
CA PHE A 1145 -28.72 4.04 -29.74
C PHE A 1145 -29.05 4.18 -31.23
N GLY A 1146 -28.15 3.76 -32.11
CA GLY A 1146 -28.43 3.77 -33.54
C GLY A 1146 -27.56 2.84 -34.37
N ASP A 1147 -28.10 2.38 -35.50
CA ASP A 1147 -27.38 1.56 -36.50
C ASP A 1147 -28.05 1.72 -37.88
N GLN A 1148 -27.86 0.78 -38.81
CA GLN A 1148 -28.41 0.83 -40.16
C GLN A 1148 -29.90 0.50 -40.17
N HIS A 1149 -30.27 -0.67 -39.68
CA HIS A 1149 -31.63 -1.23 -39.77
C HIS A 1149 -32.13 -1.75 -38.42
N ARG A 1150 -33.36 -1.39 -38.04
CA ARG A 1150 -33.94 -1.84 -36.76
C ARG A 1150 -34.10 -3.34 -36.66
N THR A 1151 -34.55 -3.99 -37.73
CA THR A 1151 -34.84 -5.43 -37.76
C THR A 1151 -33.58 -6.29 -37.73
N GLU A 1152 -32.44 -5.72 -38.09
CA GLU A 1152 -31.19 -6.47 -38.25
C GLU A 1152 -30.14 -6.13 -37.18
N HIS A 1153 -30.18 -4.91 -36.62
CA HIS A 1153 -29.07 -4.35 -35.84
C HIS A 1153 -29.49 -3.75 -34.49
N PHE A 1154 -30.72 -4.01 -34.00
CA PHE A 1154 -31.13 -3.55 -32.67
C PHE A 1154 -30.67 -4.54 -31.59
N TYR A 1155 -29.37 -4.50 -31.29
CA TYR A 1155 -28.72 -5.39 -30.32
C TYR A 1155 -29.33 -5.23 -28.92
N TYR A 1156 -29.36 -6.33 -28.16
CA TYR A 1156 -29.84 -6.36 -26.76
C TYR A 1156 -31.26 -5.82 -26.54
N ARG A 1157 -32.12 -5.86 -27.56
CA ARG A 1157 -33.48 -5.31 -27.50
C ARG A 1157 -34.26 -5.77 -26.26
N ASP A 1158 -34.29 -7.07 -25.99
CA ASP A 1158 -35.08 -7.61 -24.88
C ASP A 1158 -34.56 -7.15 -23.51
N GLU A 1159 -33.24 -6.99 -23.38
CA GLU A 1159 -32.57 -6.50 -22.17
C GLU A 1159 -32.83 -4.99 -21.97
N LEU A 1160 -32.72 -4.19 -23.03
CA LEU A 1160 -33.02 -2.76 -23.02
C LEU A 1160 -34.51 -2.49 -22.74
N ASP A 1161 -35.40 -3.26 -23.35
CA ASP A 1161 -36.84 -3.21 -23.06
C ASP A 1161 -37.11 -3.64 -21.61
N GLY A 1162 -36.30 -4.55 -21.05
CA GLY A 1162 -36.29 -4.90 -19.63
C GLY A 1162 -35.95 -3.72 -18.73
N PHE A 1163 -34.84 -3.03 -19.01
CA PHE A 1163 -34.44 -1.83 -18.26
C PHE A 1163 -35.46 -0.70 -18.36
N LEU A 1164 -36.17 -0.55 -19.48
CA LEU A 1164 -37.27 0.41 -19.61
C LEU A 1164 -38.47 0.05 -18.73
N ARG A 1165 -38.79 -1.24 -18.59
CA ARG A 1165 -39.91 -1.71 -17.77
C ARG A 1165 -39.67 -1.56 -16.27
N ASP A 1166 -38.45 -1.84 -15.82
CA ASP A 1166 -38.11 -1.75 -14.38
C ASP A 1166 -37.61 -0.37 -13.94
N GLY A 1167 -37.41 0.55 -14.88
CA GLY A 1167 -37.00 1.93 -14.62
C GLY A 1167 -35.48 2.14 -14.57
N SER A 1168 -34.68 1.08 -14.70
CA SER A 1168 -33.21 1.18 -14.79
C SER A 1168 -32.75 1.97 -16.03
N LEU A 1169 -33.55 1.99 -17.10
CA LEU A 1169 -33.39 2.90 -18.23
C LEU A 1169 -34.63 3.77 -18.31
N ARG A 1170 -34.49 5.08 -18.11
CA ARG A 1170 -35.63 6.00 -18.10
C ARG A 1170 -36.06 6.41 -19.51
N ARG A 1171 -35.11 6.52 -20.43
CA ARG A 1171 -35.34 6.95 -21.81
C ARG A 1171 -34.44 6.20 -22.80
N LEU A 1172 -35.01 5.86 -23.95
CA LEU A 1172 -34.29 5.24 -25.07
C LEU A 1172 -34.69 5.94 -26.36
N ASP A 1173 -33.74 6.57 -27.04
CA ASP A 1173 -33.94 7.24 -28.32
C ASP A 1173 -33.18 6.49 -29.43
N LEU A 1174 -33.93 6.01 -30.43
CA LEU A 1174 -33.42 5.11 -31.47
C LEU A 1174 -33.22 5.82 -32.82
N ALA A 1175 -32.07 5.57 -33.46
CA ALA A 1175 -31.71 6.13 -34.77
C ALA A 1175 -31.28 5.04 -35.76
N PHE A 1176 -32.15 4.70 -36.71
CA PHE A 1176 -31.82 3.75 -37.79
C PHE A 1176 -31.65 4.49 -39.12
N SER A 1177 -30.47 4.40 -39.72
CA SER A 1177 -30.06 5.27 -40.82
C SER A 1177 -30.50 4.81 -42.21
N ARG A 1178 -31.12 3.62 -42.32
CA ARG A 1178 -31.53 3.00 -43.60
C ARG A 1178 -32.99 2.57 -43.66
N ASP A 1179 -33.75 2.71 -42.57
CA ASP A 1179 -35.18 2.32 -42.53
C ASP A 1179 -36.11 3.33 -43.22
N GLN A 1180 -35.57 4.48 -43.63
CA GLN A 1180 -36.31 5.54 -44.33
C GLN A 1180 -35.40 6.31 -45.31
N ALA A 1181 -36.00 7.05 -46.24
CA ALA A 1181 -35.28 7.78 -47.29
C ALA A 1181 -34.29 8.84 -46.73
N LYS A 1182 -34.68 9.56 -45.68
CA LYS A 1182 -33.81 10.52 -44.98
C LYS A 1182 -33.01 9.79 -43.89
N ARG A 1183 -31.68 9.76 -44.02
CA ARG A 1183 -30.80 9.11 -43.04
C ARG A 1183 -30.91 9.79 -41.66
N ILE A 1184 -31.24 9.02 -40.62
CA ILE A 1184 -31.31 9.48 -39.22
C ILE A 1184 -30.17 8.84 -38.44
N TYR A 1185 -29.43 9.65 -37.68
CA TYR A 1185 -28.31 9.25 -36.84
C TYR A 1185 -28.51 9.75 -35.41
N VAL A 1186 -27.69 9.30 -34.45
CA VAL A 1186 -27.85 9.63 -33.03
C VAL A 1186 -27.81 11.14 -32.75
N GLN A 1187 -26.93 11.89 -33.43
CA GLN A 1187 -26.86 13.34 -33.33
C GLN A 1187 -28.14 14.04 -33.80
N HIS A 1188 -28.88 13.47 -34.76
CA HIS A 1188 -30.19 14.00 -35.16
C HIS A 1188 -31.21 13.82 -34.04
N ARG A 1189 -31.22 12.67 -33.35
CA ARG A 1189 -32.07 12.44 -32.18
C ARG A 1189 -31.71 13.33 -31.01
N MET A 1190 -30.41 13.55 -30.77
CA MET A 1190 -29.97 14.53 -29.76
C MET A 1190 -30.53 15.92 -30.05
N MET A 1191 -30.45 16.37 -31.30
CA MET A 1191 -30.98 17.67 -31.72
C MET A 1191 -32.51 17.77 -31.57
N GLU A 1192 -33.25 16.71 -31.91
CA GLU A 1192 -34.70 16.63 -31.71
C GLU A 1192 -35.06 16.71 -30.22
N GLN A 1193 -34.25 16.10 -29.36
CA GLN A 1193 -34.43 16.08 -27.90
C GLN A 1193 -33.66 17.19 -27.17
N GLY A 1194 -33.16 18.19 -27.91
CA GLY A 1194 -32.18 19.16 -27.41
C GLY A 1194 -32.60 19.91 -26.14
N ALA A 1195 -33.89 20.27 -26.01
CA ALA A 1195 -34.40 20.94 -24.82
C ALA A 1195 -34.30 20.06 -23.56
N GLN A 1196 -34.58 18.77 -23.69
CA GLN A 1196 -34.52 17.82 -22.60
C GLN A 1196 -33.08 17.42 -22.27
N LEU A 1197 -32.25 17.24 -23.31
CA LEU A 1197 -30.82 16.96 -23.15
C LEU A 1197 -30.15 18.11 -22.40
N TRP A 1198 -30.42 19.35 -22.81
CA TRP A 1198 -29.94 20.55 -22.11
C TRP A 1198 -30.41 20.60 -20.64
N ARG A 1199 -31.67 20.27 -20.37
CA ARG A 1199 -32.20 20.23 -19.01
C ARG A 1199 -31.45 19.24 -18.12
N TRP A 1200 -31.23 18.01 -18.59
CA TRP A 1200 -30.49 17.00 -17.82
C TRP A 1200 -29.03 17.40 -17.60
N LEU A 1201 -28.38 18.01 -18.59
CA LEU A 1201 -27.02 18.54 -18.41
C LEU A 1201 -26.97 19.63 -17.32
N ASN A 1202 -28.00 20.46 -17.18
CA ASN A 1202 -28.08 21.42 -16.06
C ASN A 1202 -28.44 20.78 -14.72
N GLU A 1203 -29.16 19.65 -14.73
CA GLU A 1203 -29.51 18.85 -13.54
C GLU A 1203 -28.35 17.95 -13.08
N GLY A 1204 -27.11 18.20 -13.54
CA GLY A 1204 -25.93 17.45 -13.10
C GLY A 1204 -25.63 16.19 -13.91
N ALA A 1205 -26.35 15.91 -15.01
CA ALA A 1205 -26.16 14.66 -15.75
C ALA A 1205 -24.74 14.51 -16.29
N HIS A 1206 -24.25 13.27 -16.27
CA HIS A 1206 -23.01 12.88 -16.94
C HIS A 1206 -23.32 12.39 -18.36
N LEU A 1207 -22.57 12.86 -19.35
CA LEU A 1207 -22.68 12.55 -20.77
C LEU A 1207 -21.53 11.64 -21.21
N TYR A 1208 -21.87 10.49 -21.76
CA TYR A 1208 -20.91 9.49 -22.23
C TYR A 1208 -21.08 9.21 -23.71
N VAL A 1209 -19.97 9.12 -24.44
CA VAL A 1209 -19.96 8.79 -25.87
C VAL A 1209 -19.03 7.61 -26.12
N CYS A 1210 -19.54 6.59 -26.81
CA CYS A 1210 -18.71 5.45 -27.24
C CYS A 1210 -18.97 5.11 -28.71
N GLY A 1211 -17.90 4.89 -29.48
CA GLY A 1211 -17.96 4.50 -30.89
C GLY A 1211 -16.87 5.15 -31.75
N ASP A 1212 -17.17 5.37 -33.04
CA ASP A 1212 -16.20 5.84 -34.03
C ASP A 1212 -15.65 7.26 -33.72
N ALA A 1213 -14.32 7.36 -33.59
CA ALA A 1213 -13.64 8.63 -33.35
C ALA A 1213 -13.62 9.56 -34.57
N SER A 1214 -13.62 8.99 -35.79
CA SER A 1214 -13.31 9.73 -37.01
C SER A 1214 -14.43 10.66 -37.49
N ARG A 1215 -15.69 10.24 -37.33
CA ARG A 1215 -16.89 10.96 -37.77
C ARG A 1215 -17.93 11.08 -36.65
N MET A 1216 -18.31 9.97 -36.02
CA MET A 1216 -19.43 9.94 -35.09
C MET A 1216 -19.23 10.85 -33.88
N ALA A 1217 -18.08 10.74 -33.20
CA ALA A 1217 -17.78 11.56 -32.04
C ALA A 1217 -17.76 13.06 -32.35
N LYS A 1218 -17.28 13.46 -33.54
CA LYS A 1218 -17.25 14.86 -34.00
C LYS A 1218 -18.67 15.39 -34.25
N ASP A 1219 -19.53 14.57 -34.85
CA ASP A 1219 -20.92 14.94 -35.10
C ASP A 1219 -21.71 15.09 -33.79
N VAL A 1220 -21.45 14.24 -32.80
CA VAL A 1220 -22.05 14.30 -31.46
C VAL A 1220 -21.59 15.55 -30.70
N ASP A 1221 -20.29 15.86 -30.72
CA ASP A 1221 -19.74 17.06 -30.11
C ASP A 1221 -20.32 18.33 -30.75
N SER A 1222 -20.43 18.35 -32.09
CA SER A 1222 -21.08 19.44 -32.84
C SER A 1222 -22.56 19.60 -32.47
N ALA A 1223 -23.28 18.49 -32.29
CA ALA A 1223 -24.67 18.53 -31.85
C ALA A 1223 -24.81 19.05 -30.42
N LEU A 1224 -23.91 18.65 -29.50
CA LEU A 1224 -23.88 19.17 -28.13
C LEU A 1224 -23.69 20.69 -28.11
N LEU A 1225 -22.73 21.22 -28.87
CA LEU A 1225 -22.49 22.66 -29.00
C LEU A 1225 -23.72 23.38 -29.57
N THR A 1226 -24.35 22.81 -30.59
CA THR A 1226 -25.57 23.40 -31.18
C THR A 1226 -26.74 23.39 -30.20
N ILE A 1227 -26.89 22.34 -29.40
CA ILE A 1227 -27.90 22.25 -28.33
C ILE A 1227 -27.63 23.32 -27.26
N ALA A 1228 -26.39 23.49 -26.84
CA ALA A 1228 -25.99 24.51 -25.86
C ALA A 1228 -26.29 25.93 -26.37
N GLN A 1229 -25.99 26.22 -27.63
CA GLN A 1229 -26.33 27.52 -28.24
C GLN A 1229 -27.84 27.73 -28.32
N LYS A 1230 -28.58 26.74 -28.82
CA LYS A 1230 -30.02 26.88 -29.10
C LYS A 1230 -30.89 26.85 -27.83
N HIS A 1231 -30.62 25.92 -26.93
CA HIS A 1231 -31.44 25.67 -25.73
C HIS A 1231 -30.86 26.31 -24.47
N GLY A 1232 -29.54 26.47 -24.40
CA GLY A 1232 -28.86 27.25 -23.35
C GLY A 1232 -28.79 28.74 -23.63
N LYS A 1233 -29.13 29.18 -24.85
CA LYS A 1233 -28.98 30.58 -25.31
C LYS A 1233 -27.54 31.09 -25.17
N LEU A 1234 -26.57 30.18 -25.26
CA LEU A 1234 -25.15 30.50 -25.17
C LEU A 1234 -24.64 31.03 -26.52
N SER A 1235 -23.72 32.00 -26.48
CA SER A 1235 -22.93 32.35 -27.65
C SER A 1235 -22.06 31.16 -28.10
N GLY A 1236 -21.48 31.22 -29.30
CA GLY A 1236 -20.57 30.16 -29.78
C GLY A 1236 -19.38 29.93 -28.84
N GLU A 1237 -18.84 31.01 -28.27
CA GLU A 1237 -17.76 30.97 -27.30
C GLU A 1237 -18.21 30.40 -25.95
N GLN A 1238 -19.37 30.82 -25.45
CA GLN A 1238 -19.94 30.30 -24.20
C GLN A 1238 -20.31 28.82 -24.29
N ALA A 1239 -20.77 28.34 -25.46
CA ALA A 1239 -21.07 26.93 -25.66
C ALA A 1239 -19.79 26.06 -25.67
N LEU A 1240 -18.70 26.59 -26.22
CA LEU A 1240 -17.39 25.94 -26.14
C LEU A 1240 -16.89 25.89 -24.69
N GLU A 1241 -17.07 26.98 -23.94
CA GLU A 1241 -16.66 27.03 -22.53
C GLU A 1241 -17.48 26.07 -21.67
N PHE A 1242 -18.80 26.04 -21.82
CA PHE A 1242 -19.66 25.06 -21.16
C PHE A 1242 -19.24 23.61 -21.45
N ARG A 1243 -18.88 23.31 -22.71
CA ARG A 1243 -18.37 21.98 -23.08
C ARG A 1243 -17.02 21.69 -22.41
N LYS A 1244 -16.14 22.68 -22.26
CA LYS A 1244 -14.87 22.53 -21.51
C LYS A 1244 -15.12 22.31 -20.02
N GLU A 1245 -16.06 23.05 -19.42
CA GLU A 1245 -16.47 22.87 -18.02
C GLU A 1245 -16.97 21.45 -17.78
N LEU A 1246 -17.85 20.93 -18.64
CA LEU A 1246 -18.30 19.53 -18.51
C LEU A 1246 -17.16 18.52 -18.59
N VAL A 1247 -16.13 18.76 -19.40
CA VAL A 1247 -14.93 17.90 -19.46
C VAL A 1247 -14.09 18.04 -18.19
N ALA A 1248 -13.88 19.27 -17.72
CA ALA A 1248 -13.12 19.57 -16.50
C ALA A 1248 -13.78 18.97 -15.25
N GLU A 1249 -15.11 19.00 -15.18
CA GLU A 1249 -15.93 18.36 -14.14
C GLU A 1249 -16.02 16.84 -14.29
N LYS A 1250 -15.41 16.24 -15.32
CA LYS A 1250 -15.49 14.81 -15.66
C LYS A 1250 -16.94 14.33 -15.90
N ARG A 1251 -17.78 15.25 -16.36
CA ARG A 1251 -19.20 15.02 -16.69
C ARG A 1251 -19.43 14.84 -18.19
N TYR A 1252 -18.43 15.08 -19.04
CA TYR A 1252 -18.45 14.68 -20.44
C TYR A 1252 -17.23 13.82 -20.77
N VAL A 1253 -17.44 12.52 -20.98
CA VAL A 1253 -16.37 11.53 -21.14
C VAL A 1253 -16.59 10.68 -22.40
N ARG A 1254 -15.51 10.30 -23.08
CA ARG A 1254 -15.55 9.60 -24.37
C ARG A 1254 -14.66 8.36 -24.37
N ASP A 1255 -15.17 7.26 -24.90
CA ASP A 1255 -14.45 6.01 -25.17
C ASP A 1255 -14.57 5.70 -26.66
N VAL A 1256 -13.66 6.29 -27.45
CA VAL A 1256 -13.74 6.30 -28.92
C VAL A 1256 -12.47 5.72 -29.53
N TYR A 1257 -12.63 4.93 -30.59
CA TYR A 1257 -11.56 4.17 -31.26
C TYR A 1257 -11.48 4.52 -32.74
#